data_AF-A0A8H5BRI4-F1
#
_entry.id   AF-A0A8H5BRI4-F1
#
_cell.length_a   1.000
_cell.length_b   1.000
_cell.length_c   1.000
_cell.angle_alpha   90.00
_cell.angle_beta   90.00
_cell.angle_gamma   90.00
#
_symmetry.space_group_name_H-M   'P 1'
#
loop_
_entity.id
_entity.type
_entity.pdbx_description
1 polymer ?
#
loop_
_entity_poly.entity_id
_entity_poly.type
_entity_poly.pdbx_seq_one_letter_code
_entity_poly.pdbx_strand_id
1 'polypeptide(L)'
;MPDSTLAETLRCSLDNMNTKQEKVSALLSAMDQGREHRPLNGSGLNNTSLDDLSSRVDWMDLARQHGIEEDLVASILNLDSRDTSTHLNFLECGNHDLMASPSRRCRNKATKTCSQCLLVSYCSAACQKEHWRNHKQDCKHPLRLNDWQPRWVQEQRSPAFMQPGTGSNKQTFHGKDLSLWGNMPAIDILNLNENEGLAASQTRDLALAFVASGDLRNVIRTVNELPENYAGTLKILINDRDQMVQCRNLLLLVALGMIPELNEATEIAIHLWYSLFLPNHWLPEIMKILQSSGLITTDEGLCTLSPGPHSTLNILMDAETKFFFGSTFLLNEPDKLTLGIANNVWSTHMRDPNRVDYIERFYLNLEPSHRLAIDEWRRFGVLYPFDACSNYLNQPNPWLFSHDHELFLSDYSSPKEGWDMNAAFEAGKAHGTTRANLMGCLYFYLKDQLKSFAHRLRTFHIDISLVRYDAVELAKAIKNEAVPGIPRMISFDRIEVSNAVDAMYAGVKPMLEAWGPFLKPKAENEHAAIIGLFMNWPLYVEGARVKDSNAKMEEMTHKFTEQYPEIIPKDIGKDRKAMQKLNAIMMSVLHNTEICHDNSEAFNKYLRGNEAFKACKNAGLKTRTRNTIVPHRIAGTLGSEWNVLPPKLTGEKKYVLMDLQSFTWQERYVEWVKA
;
A
#
# COMPACT_ATOMS: atom_id res chain seq x y z
N MET A 1 -41.88 15.17 37.19
CA MET A 1 -41.71 13.73 37.57
C MET A 1 -40.23 13.46 37.58
N PRO A 2 -39.69 12.70 38.55
CA PRO A 2 -38.24 12.51 38.61
C PRO A 2 -37.80 11.72 37.39
N ASP A 3 -36.83 12.26 36.64
CA ASP A 3 -36.18 11.60 35.52
C ASP A 3 -35.52 10.32 36.01
N SER A 4 -36.20 9.17 35.85
CA SER A 4 -35.56 7.87 36.00
C SER A 4 -34.53 7.74 34.91
N THR A 5 -33.27 7.55 35.28
CA THR A 5 -32.20 7.37 34.31
C THR A 5 -32.49 6.12 33.47
N LEU A 6 -32.10 6.13 32.18
CA LEU A 6 -32.22 4.97 31.28
C LEU A 6 -31.69 3.68 31.94
N ALA A 7 -30.62 3.79 32.74
CA ALA A 7 -30.04 2.72 33.56
C ALA A 7 -31.02 2.08 34.55
N GLU A 8 -31.83 2.86 35.27
CA GLU A 8 -32.79 2.35 36.25
C GLU A 8 -33.97 1.63 35.58
N THR A 9 -34.43 2.15 34.43
CA THR A 9 -35.48 1.50 33.64
C THR A 9 -35.00 0.16 33.10
N LEU A 10 -33.75 0.12 32.60
CA LEU A 10 -33.15 -1.11 32.11
C LEU A 10 -32.93 -2.12 33.23
N ARG A 11 -32.40 -1.69 34.38
CA ARG A 11 -32.18 -2.56 35.54
C ARG A 11 -33.49 -3.23 35.98
N CYS A 12 -34.56 -2.44 36.14
CA CYS A 12 -35.88 -2.96 36.47
C CYS A 12 -36.42 -3.93 35.41
N SER A 13 -36.12 -3.72 34.14
CA SER A 13 -36.49 -4.64 33.06
C SER A 13 -35.75 -5.98 33.18
N LEU A 14 -34.43 -5.95 33.44
CA LEU A 14 -33.59 -7.14 33.60
C LEU A 14 -33.92 -7.94 34.87
N ASP A 15 -34.36 -7.28 35.94
CA ASP A 15 -34.83 -7.93 37.17
C ASP A 15 -36.08 -8.80 36.94
N ASN A 16 -36.94 -8.41 35.99
CA ASN A 16 -38.18 -9.12 35.67
C ASN A 16 -38.01 -10.25 34.64
N MET A 17 -36.79 -10.48 34.13
CA MET A 17 -36.50 -11.52 33.16
C MET A 17 -36.01 -12.80 33.84
N ASN A 18 -36.46 -13.96 33.34
CA ASN A 18 -36.26 -15.24 34.02
C ASN A 18 -35.03 -16.00 33.51
N THR A 19 -34.52 -15.67 32.31
CA THR A 19 -33.37 -16.36 31.72
C THR A 19 -32.19 -15.43 31.45
N LYS A 20 -30.97 -15.97 31.52
CA LYS A 20 -29.76 -15.22 31.13
C LYS A 20 -29.82 -14.75 29.67
N GLN A 21 -30.40 -15.56 28.79
CA GLN A 21 -30.49 -15.28 27.36
C GLN A 21 -31.44 -14.12 27.05
N GLU A 22 -32.58 -14.01 27.74
CA GLU A 22 -33.49 -12.86 27.64
C GLU A 22 -32.81 -11.57 28.11
N LYS A 23 -32.09 -11.63 29.24
CA LYS A 23 -31.35 -10.49 29.79
C LYS A 23 -30.25 -10.01 28.85
N VAL A 24 -29.48 -10.92 28.28
CA VAL A 24 -28.47 -10.62 27.25
C VAL A 24 -29.12 -10.00 26.01
N SER A 25 -30.21 -10.56 25.50
CA SER A 25 -30.90 -10.03 24.32
C SER A 25 -31.50 -8.64 24.55
N ALA A 26 -32.02 -8.37 25.74
CA ALA A 26 -32.55 -7.07 26.12
C ALA A 26 -31.46 -6.00 26.25
N LEU A 27 -30.31 -6.36 26.85
CA LEU A 27 -29.13 -5.50 26.89
C LEU A 27 -28.64 -5.14 25.49
N LEU A 28 -28.49 -6.13 24.62
CA LEU A 28 -28.04 -5.93 23.24
C LEU A 28 -29.00 -5.04 22.45
N SER A 29 -30.31 -5.25 22.58
CA SER A 29 -31.32 -4.41 21.93
C SER A 29 -31.30 -2.96 22.43
N ALA A 30 -31.04 -2.74 23.72
CA ALA A 30 -30.93 -1.40 24.29
C ALA A 30 -29.65 -0.68 23.85
N MET A 31 -28.54 -1.41 23.74
CA MET A 31 -27.27 -0.90 23.19
C MET A 31 -27.42 -0.48 21.73
N ASP A 32 -28.20 -1.22 20.93
CA ASP A 32 -28.42 -0.93 19.51
C ASP A 32 -29.34 0.29 19.30
N GLN A 33 -30.39 0.42 20.11
CA GLN A 33 -31.25 1.61 20.11
C GLN A 33 -30.49 2.90 20.48
N GLY A 34 -29.45 2.80 21.32
CA GLY A 34 -28.55 3.91 21.62
C GLY A 34 -27.64 4.32 20.45
N ARG A 35 -27.41 3.42 19.46
CA ARG A 35 -26.60 3.67 18.27
C ARG A 35 -27.38 4.34 17.12
N GLU A 36 -28.69 4.09 17.01
CA GLU A 36 -29.55 4.60 15.92
C GLU A 36 -29.74 6.13 15.89
N HIS A 37 -29.33 6.88 16.92
CA HIS A 37 -29.53 8.35 16.99
C HIS A 37 -28.31 9.20 16.57
N ARG A 38 -27.35 8.66 15.80
CA ARG A 38 -26.25 9.45 15.21
C ARG A 38 -26.57 9.86 13.75
N PRO A 39 -26.85 11.14 13.45
CA PRO A 39 -26.83 11.60 12.07
C PRO A 39 -25.38 11.75 11.59
N LEU A 40 -25.03 11.02 10.52
CA LEU A 40 -23.84 11.27 9.70
C LEU A 40 -24.07 12.53 8.85
N ASN A 41 -24.05 13.72 9.46
CA ASN A 41 -23.98 14.97 8.71
C ASN A 41 -22.67 15.70 9.02
N GLY A 42 -21.80 15.73 8.01
CA GLY A 42 -20.71 16.69 7.92
C GLY A 42 -21.26 18.08 7.63
N SER A 43 -21.68 18.78 8.67
CA SER A 43 -21.81 20.24 8.66
C SER A 43 -21.59 20.72 10.09
N GLY A 44 -20.46 21.38 10.34
CA GLY A 44 -20.19 21.98 11.64
C GLY A 44 -21.29 22.98 11.97
N LEU A 45 -21.96 22.77 13.11
CA LEU A 45 -22.59 23.77 13.98
C LEU A 45 -23.09 23.06 15.27
N ASN A 46 -22.46 23.41 16.40
CA ASN A 46 -22.86 23.23 17.80
C ASN A 46 -23.52 21.92 18.24
N ASN A 47 -22.72 20.94 18.67
CA ASN A 47 -23.17 19.80 19.49
C ASN A 47 -22.96 20.10 20.98
N THR A 48 -24.00 20.57 21.63
CA THR A 48 -24.21 20.39 23.08
C THR A 48 -25.64 19.93 23.26
N SER A 49 -25.89 18.60 23.30
CA SER A 49 -27.15 18.04 23.82
C SER A 49 -27.26 16.49 23.82
N LEU A 50 -26.45 15.70 23.12
CA LEU A 50 -26.70 14.24 22.98
C LEU A 50 -25.54 13.31 23.37
N ASP A 51 -24.33 13.83 23.59
CA ASP A 51 -23.20 13.04 24.14
C ASP A 51 -23.39 12.67 25.64
N ASP A 52 -24.40 13.21 26.31
CA ASP A 52 -24.61 13.07 27.77
C ASP A 52 -25.49 11.86 28.19
N LEU A 53 -26.12 11.13 27.25
CA LEU A 53 -27.06 10.04 27.59
C LEU A 53 -26.44 8.62 27.49
N SER A 54 -25.55 8.37 26.53
CA SER A 54 -24.89 7.05 26.39
C SER A 54 -23.71 6.85 27.36
N SER A 55 -23.15 7.94 27.88
CA SER A 55 -22.05 7.96 28.86
C SER A 55 -22.48 7.68 30.30
N ARG A 56 -23.79 7.52 30.55
CA ARG A 56 -24.37 7.33 31.90
C ARG A 56 -24.75 5.88 32.24
N VAL A 57 -24.58 4.93 31.32
CA VAL A 57 -24.92 3.51 31.56
C VAL A 57 -23.65 2.67 31.45
N ASP A 58 -23.16 2.16 32.58
CA ASP A 58 -22.11 1.15 32.62
C ASP A 58 -22.72 -0.23 32.33
N TRP A 59 -22.75 -0.59 31.05
CA TRP A 59 -23.32 -1.84 30.55
C TRP A 59 -22.65 -3.08 31.14
N MET A 60 -21.36 -2.98 31.43
CA MET A 60 -20.58 -4.08 32.00
C MET A 60 -20.89 -4.25 33.49
N ASP A 61 -21.06 -3.16 34.22
CA ASP A 61 -21.52 -3.23 35.61
C ASP A 61 -22.94 -3.80 35.72
N LEU A 62 -23.85 -3.40 34.82
CA LEU A 62 -25.20 -3.95 34.77
C LEU A 62 -25.19 -5.45 34.43
N ALA A 63 -24.37 -5.88 33.48
CA ALA A 63 -24.21 -7.29 33.13
C ALA A 63 -23.63 -8.12 34.27
N ARG A 64 -22.69 -7.55 35.04
CA ARG A 64 -22.08 -8.16 36.22
C ARG A 64 -23.10 -8.32 37.36
N GLN A 65 -23.91 -7.30 37.61
CA GLN A 65 -24.99 -7.34 38.62
C GLN A 65 -26.02 -8.45 38.33
N HIS A 66 -26.19 -8.85 37.06
CA HIS A 66 -27.11 -9.91 36.66
C HIS A 66 -26.43 -11.25 36.29
N GLY A 67 -25.10 -11.38 36.49
CA GLY A 67 -24.36 -12.62 36.28
C GLY A 67 -24.32 -13.11 34.82
N ILE A 68 -24.35 -12.17 33.87
CA ILE A 68 -24.37 -12.42 32.41
C ILE A 68 -23.19 -11.77 31.67
N GLU A 69 -22.15 -11.35 32.40
CA GLU A 69 -20.98 -10.65 31.84
C GLU A 69 -20.30 -11.46 30.71
N GLU A 70 -19.97 -12.73 30.97
CA GLU A 70 -19.33 -13.60 29.97
C GLU A 70 -20.26 -13.89 28.77
N ASP A 71 -21.55 -14.11 29.03
CA ASP A 71 -22.55 -14.39 27.99
C ASP A 71 -22.82 -13.17 27.10
N LEU A 72 -22.83 -11.97 27.69
CA LEU A 72 -22.97 -10.70 26.98
C LEU A 72 -21.73 -10.42 26.15
N VAL A 73 -20.52 -10.57 26.71
CA VAL A 73 -19.26 -10.41 25.95
C VAL A 73 -19.20 -11.39 24.80
N ALA A 74 -19.51 -12.68 25.02
CA ALA A 74 -19.58 -13.68 23.95
C ALA A 74 -20.64 -13.33 22.90
N SER A 75 -21.77 -12.75 23.30
CA SER A 75 -22.84 -12.35 22.37
C SER A 75 -22.53 -11.07 21.61
N ILE A 76 -21.82 -10.10 22.21
CA ILE A 76 -21.30 -8.90 21.52
C ILE A 76 -20.27 -9.34 20.46
N LEU A 77 -19.33 -10.18 20.86
CA LEU A 77 -18.33 -10.77 19.94
C LEU A 77 -19.00 -11.58 18.80
N ASN A 78 -20.16 -12.18 19.06
CA ASN A 78 -20.94 -12.93 18.06
C ASN A 78 -21.98 -12.11 17.30
N LEU A 79 -22.37 -10.92 17.76
CA LEU A 79 -23.26 -10.01 17.03
C LEU A 79 -22.49 -9.32 15.91
N ASP A 80 -21.24 -8.94 16.19
CA ASP A 80 -20.33 -8.41 15.18
C ASP A 80 -19.88 -9.46 14.16
N SER A 81 -20.09 -10.76 14.41
CA SER A 81 -19.75 -11.85 13.49
C SER A 81 -20.90 -12.30 12.58
N ARG A 82 -22.16 -11.93 12.87
CA ARG A 82 -23.34 -12.46 12.15
C ARG A 82 -23.61 -11.83 10.79
N ASP A 83 -22.89 -10.79 10.37
CA ASP A 83 -23.08 -10.21 9.04
C ASP A 83 -21.82 -9.62 8.35
N THR A 84 -20.61 -9.84 8.88
CA THR A 84 -19.41 -9.06 8.52
C THR A 84 -18.37 -9.77 7.65
N SER A 85 -18.42 -11.10 7.46
CA SER A 85 -17.48 -11.81 6.57
C SER A 85 -17.94 -11.81 5.10
N THR A 86 -18.04 -10.62 4.48
CA THR A 86 -18.17 -10.56 3.01
C THR A 86 -16.79 -10.56 2.37
N HIS A 87 -16.17 -11.74 2.22
CA HIS A 87 -14.96 -11.88 1.40
C HIS A 87 -15.32 -11.65 -0.07
N LEU A 88 -14.95 -10.50 -0.62
CA LEU A 88 -15.40 -10.08 -1.93
C LEU A 88 -14.64 -10.83 -3.03
N ASN A 89 -15.15 -11.98 -3.48
CA ASN A 89 -14.50 -12.80 -4.50
C ASN A 89 -14.80 -12.34 -5.94
N PHE A 90 -15.81 -11.51 -6.10
CA PHE A 90 -16.20 -10.89 -7.36
C PHE A 90 -16.92 -9.58 -7.02
N LEU A 91 -17.08 -8.70 -8.00
CA LEU A 91 -17.82 -7.47 -7.78
C LEU A 91 -19.30 -7.74 -7.49
N GLU A 92 -19.75 -7.40 -6.30
CA GLU A 92 -21.15 -7.47 -5.89
C GLU A 92 -21.96 -6.29 -6.45
N CYS A 93 -23.30 -6.42 -6.43
CA CYS A 93 -24.21 -5.37 -6.83
C CYS A 93 -24.07 -4.16 -5.91
N GLY A 94 -23.72 -3.00 -6.47
CA GLY A 94 -23.64 -1.74 -5.74
C GLY A 94 -24.98 -1.17 -5.29
N ASN A 95 -26.05 -1.96 -5.18
CA ASN A 95 -27.32 -1.52 -4.62
C ASN A 95 -27.31 -1.81 -3.12
N HIS A 96 -26.82 -0.84 -2.37
CA HIS A 96 -26.87 -0.82 -0.92
C HIS A 96 -27.49 0.49 -0.43
N ASP A 97 -28.36 0.38 0.57
CA ASP A 97 -28.92 1.51 1.30
C ASP A 97 -28.53 1.37 2.77
N LEU A 98 -27.53 2.16 3.14
CA LEU A 98 -27.00 2.23 4.50
C LEU A 98 -27.89 3.09 5.42
N MET A 99 -28.76 3.91 4.83
CA MET A 99 -29.64 4.83 5.57
C MET A 99 -31.02 4.20 5.83
N ALA A 100 -31.32 3.05 5.22
CA ALA A 100 -32.50 2.25 5.53
C ALA A 100 -32.32 1.50 6.86
N SER A 101 -33.39 1.37 7.65
CA SER A 101 -33.45 0.45 8.80
C SER A 101 -34.44 -0.69 8.49
N PRO A 102 -34.00 -1.96 8.44
CA PRO A 102 -32.61 -2.41 8.52
C PRO A 102 -31.81 -2.03 7.26
N SER A 103 -30.48 -1.90 7.41
CA SER A 103 -29.60 -1.62 6.27
C SER A 103 -29.79 -2.69 5.19
N ARG A 104 -29.96 -2.27 3.93
CA ARG A 104 -30.26 -3.20 2.84
C ARG A 104 -29.10 -3.28 1.88
N ARG A 105 -28.62 -4.50 1.60
CA ARG A 105 -27.54 -4.75 0.63
C ARG A 105 -27.88 -5.90 -0.31
N CYS A 106 -27.72 -5.68 -1.62
CA CYS A 106 -27.83 -6.74 -2.61
C CYS A 106 -26.47 -7.42 -2.83
N ARG A 107 -26.32 -8.69 -2.44
CA ARG A 107 -25.06 -9.46 -2.59
C ARG A 107 -24.94 -10.21 -3.93
N ASN A 108 -25.88 -10.02 -4.85
CA ASN A 108 -25.84 -10.67 -6.15
C ASN A 108 -24.63 -10.18 -6.95
N LYS A 109 -24.00 -11.07 -7.72
CA LYS A 109 -22.92 -10.71 -8.66
C LYS A 109 -23.37 -9.60 -9.60
N ALA A 110 -22.58 -8.55 -9.71
CA ALA A 110 -22.83 -7.48 -10.66
C ALA A 110 -22.55 -7.96 -12.09
N THR A 111 -23.46 -7.61 -13.01
CA THR A 111 -23.38 -7.99 -14.43
C THR A 111 -23.63 -6.82 -15.37
N LYS A 112 -24.09 -5.69 -14.84
CA LYS A 112 -24.46 -4.49 -15.60
C LYS A 112 -23.79 -3.27 -14.99
N THR A 113 -22.72 -2.81 -15.62
CA THR A 113 -22.06 -1.57 -15.23
C THR A 113 -22.84 -0.35 -15.73
N CYS A 114 -22.90 0.71 -14.92
CA CYS A 114 -23.40 2.00 -15.36
C CYS A 114 -22.61 2.51 -16.57
N SER A 115 -23.26 2.65 -17.72
CA SER A 115 -22.63 3.08 -18.98
C SER A 115 -22.06 4.50 -18.95
N GLN A 116 -22.53 5.35 -18.02
CA GLN A 116 -22.05 6.72 -17.91
C GLN A 116 -20.80 6.82 -17.04
N CYS A 117 -20.78 6.15 -15.88
CA CYS A 117 -19.67 6.30 -14.93
C CYS A 117 -18.63 5.20 -14.96
N LEU A 118 -19.04 3.99 -15.33
CA LEU A 118 -18.23 2.79 -15.27
C LEU A 118 -17.74 2.40 -13.86
N LEU A 119 -18.01 3.22 -12.83
CA LEU A 119 -17.58 3.02 -11.45
C LEU A 119 -18.48 2.07 -10.66
N VAL A 120 -19.78 2.06 -10.96
CA VAL A 120 -20.79 1.31 -10.20
C VAL A 120 -21.45 0.26 -11.10
N SER A 121 -21.56 -0.97 -10.58
CA SER A 121 -22.17 -2.09 -11.27
C SER A 121 -23.33 -2.72 -10.49
N TYR A 122 -24.28 -3.30 -11.21
CA TYR A 122 -25.52 -3.83 -10.66
C TYR A 122 -25.80 -5.24 -11.18
N CYS A 123 -26.52 -6.05 -10.38
CA CYS A 123 -27.04 -7.33 -10.85
C CYS A 123 -28.23 -7.17 -11.81
N SER A 124 -28.97 -6.06 -11.72
CA SER A 124 -30.18 -5.81 -12.53
C SER A 124 -30.46 -4.31 -12.71
N ALA A 125 -31.26 -3.98 -13.73
CA ALA A 125 -31.73 -2.62 -13.95
C ALA A 125 -32.67 -2.13 -12.83
N ALA A 126 -33.36 -3.04 -12.13
CA ALA A 126 -34.19 -2.69 -10.97
C ALA A 126 -33.31 -2.18 -9.82
N CYS A 127 -32.23 -2.90 -9.51
CA CYS A 127 -31.27 -2.47 -8.50
C CYS A 127 -30.59 -1.14 -8.85
N GLN A 128 -30.29 -0.91 -10.13
CA GLN A 128 -29.77 0.40 -10.57
C GLN A 128 -30.78 1.53 -10.34
N LYS A 129 -32.05 1.34 -10.73
CA LYS A 129 -33.10 2.35 -10.54
C LYS A 129 -33.33 2.68 -9.07
N GLU A 130 -33.26 1.65 -8.23
CA GLU A 130 -33.38 1.79 -6.78
C GLU A 130 -32.22 2.61 -6.19
N HIS A 131 -30.98 2.22 -6.51
CA HIS A 131 -29.79 2.91 -5.99
C HIS A 131 -29.56 4.30 -6.62
N TRP A 132 -30.26 4.64 -7.72
CA TRP A 132 -29.98 5.84 -8.50
C TRP A 132 -29.98 7.14 -7.69
N ARG A 133 -30.82 7.24 -6.64
CA ARG A 133 -30.86 8.45 -5.79
C ARG A 133 -29.50 8.76 -5.15
N ASN A 134 -28.79 7.73 -4.69
CA ASN A 134 -27.47 7.88 -4.06
C ASN A 134 -26.39 7.99 -5.15
N HIS A 135 -26.35 7.02 -6.07
CA HIS A 135 -25.35 6.96 -7.14
C HIS A 135 -25.35 8.19 -8.08
N LYS A 136 -26.48 8.88 -8.28
CA LYS A 136 -26.53 10.05 -9.18
C LYS A 136 -25.49 11.12 -8.83
N GLN A 137 -25.14 11.28 -7.56
CA GLN A 137 -24.15 12.26 -7.11
C GLN A 137 -22.75 11.92 -7.64
N ASP A 138 -22.34 10.67 -7.51
CA ASP A 138 -21.06 10.19 -8.06
C ASP A 138 -21.09 10.17 -9.59
N CYS A 139 -22.17 9.67 -10.18
CA CYS A 139 -22.30 9.54 -11.63
C CYS A 139 -22.18 10.89 -12.34
N LYS A 140 -22.65 11.97 -11.71
CA LYS A 140 -22.62 13.35 -12.22
C LYS A 140 -21.59 14.24 -11.51
N HIS A 141 -20.65 13.66 -10.77
CA HIS A 141 -19.66 14.43 -10.01
C HIS A 141 -18.82 15.34 -10.93
N PRO A 142 -18.49 16.59 -10.53
CA PRO A 142 -17.72 17.51 -11.37
C PRO A 142 -16.35 16.98 -11.84
N LEU A 143 -15.67 16.16 -11.03
CA LEU A 143 -14.39 15.53 -11.42
C LEU A 143 -14.53 14.61 -12.65
N ARG A 144 -15.73 14.14 -12.95
CA ARG A 144 -16.01 13.28 -14.12
C ARG A 144 -16.33 14.04 -15.39
N LEU A 145 -16.28 15.37 -15.38
CA LEU A 145 -16.41 16.14 -16.60
C LEU A 145 -15.19 15.87 -17.51
N ASN A 146 -15.44 15.64 -18.80
CA ASN A 146 -14.37 15.43 -19.79
C ASN A 146 -13.51 16.69 -19.97
N ASP A 147 -14.13 17.85 -19.82
CA ASP A 147 -13.51 19.16 -19.88
C ASP A 147 -13.15 19.70 -18.49
N TRP A 148 -13.11 18.85 -17.46
CA TRP A 148 -12.68 19.25 -16.12
C TRP A 148 -11.33 19.97 -16.19
N GLN A 149 -11.23 21.05 -15.42
CA GLN A 149 -10.01 21.85 -15.30
C GLN A 149 -9.70 22.06 -13.82
N PRO A 150 -8.42 22.11 -13.46
CA PRO A 150 -8.02 22.44 -12.10
C PRO A 150 -8.45 23.87 -11.73
N ARG A 151 -8.63 24.12 -10.43
CA ARG A 151 -9.11 25.37 -9.87
C ARG A 151 -8.27 26.56 -10.28
N TRP A 152 -6.94 26.45 -10.32
CA TRP A 152 -6.10 27.57 -10.73
C TRP A 152 -6.34 28.01 -12.19
N VAL A 153 -6.76 27.10 -13.08
CA VAL A 153 -7.16 27.44 -14.46
C VAL A 153 -8.54 28.09 -14.48
N GLN A 154 -9.50 27.59 -13.70
CA GLN A 154 -10.86 28.16 -13.62
C GLN A 154 -10.86 29.58 -13.03
N GLU A 155 -10.13 29.76 -11.93
CA GLU A 155 -9.98 31.00 -11.18
C GLU A 155 -8.98 31.98 -11.83
N GLN A 156 -8.32 31.53 -12.89
CA GLN A 156 -7.29 32.25 -13.61
C GLN A 156 -6.12 32.77 -12.75
N ARG A 157 -5.69 32.00 -11.76
CA ARG A 157 -4.56 32.32 -10.87
C ARG A 157 -3.31 31.50 -11.17
N SER A 158 -2.18 31.94 -10.61
CA SER A 158 -0.96 31.12 -10.59
C SER A 158 -1.12 30.01 -9.53
N PRO A 159 -0.78 28.75 -9.84
CA PRO A 159 -0.81 27.68 -8.86
C PRO A 159 0.25 27.87 -7.78
N ALA A 160 -0.03 27.35 -6.59
CA ALA A 160 0.79 27.50 -5.39
C ALA A 160 2.24 27.05 -5.61
N PHE A 161 2.47 25.94 -6.31
CA PHE A 161 3.81 25.42 -6.59
C PHE A 161 4.67 26.27 -7.55
N MET A 162 4.10 27.30 -8.18
CA MET A 162 4.83 28.26 -9.02
C MET A 162 5.09 29.60 -8.32
N GLN A 163 4.67 29.77 -7.06
CA GLN A 163 4.84 31.05 -6.37
C GLN A 163 6.29 31.22 -5.83
N PRO A 164 6.92 32.39 -6.01
CA PRO A 164 8.26 32.67 -5.48
C PRO A 164 8.31 32.46 -3.96
N GLY A 165 9.34 31.76 -3.46
CA GLY A 165 9.52 31.46 -2.04
C GLY A 165 8.87 30.14 -1.57
N THR A 166 8.03 29.50 -2.40
CA THR A 166 7.51 28.14 -2.16
C THR A 166 8.21 27.09 -3.02
N GLY A 167 8.68 27.48 -4.20
CA GLY A 167 9.39 26.62 -5.15
C GLY A 167 10.91 26.71 -5.01
N SER A 168 11.51 25.74 -4.30
CA SER A 168 12.75 25.03 -4.68
C SER A 168 13.52 24.44 -3.49
N ASN A 169 13.30 24.88 -2.24
CA ASN A 169 14.08 24.41 -1.07
C ASN A 169 13.28 24.02 0.19
N LYS A 170 11.95 24.04 0.17
CA LYS A 170 11.11 23.52 1.27
C LYS A 170 9.88 22.82 0.69
N GLN A 171 10.04 21.59 0.19
CA GLN A 171 8.91 20.68 0.15
C GLN A 171 8.51 20.43 1.60
N THR A 172 7.48 21.11 2.09
CA THR A 172 6.89 20.76 3.38
C THR A 172 6.18 19.43 3.18
N PHE A 173 6.86 18.35 3.58
CA PHE A 173 6.25 17.04 3.68
C PHE A 173 5.26 17.07 4.85
N HIS A 174 4.04 16.58 4.62
CA HIS A 174 3.12 16.31 5.71
C HIS A 174 3.33 14.85 6.13
N GLY A 175 3.33 14.58 7.44
CA GLY A 175 3.56 13.24 8.02
C GLY A 175 5.00 12.95 8.42
N LYS A 176 5.23 11.75 8.96
CA LYS A 176 6.56 11.28 9.36
C LYS A 176 7.44 10.77 8.20
N ASP A 177 6.94 10.86 6.96
CA ASP A 177 7.62 10.48 5.69
C ASP A 177 8.22 9.05 5.72
N LEU A 178 7.50 8.12 6.35
CA LEU A 178 7.90 6.73 6.40
C LEU A 178 7.34 5.97 5.19
N SER A 179 8.24 5.32 4.45
CA SER A 179 7.90 4.56 3.23
C SER A 179 7.26 3.21 3.54
N LEU A 180 6.01 3.23 4.03
CA LEU A 180 5.23 2.03 4.38
C LEU A 180 4.59 1.33 3.18
N TRP A 181 4.51 2.05 2.06
CA TRP A 181 4.06 1.53 0.76
C TRP A 181 5.16 1.75 -0.27
N GLY A 182 5.43 0.72 -1.07
CA GLY A 182 6.34 0.81 -2.19
C GLY A 182 5.95 1.90 -3.18
N ASN A 183 6.96 2.63 -3.64
CA ASN A 183 6.85 3.71 -4.63
C ASN A 183 7.40 3.31 -6.01
N MET A 184 7.60 2.02 -6.22
CA MET A 184 8.04 1.42 -7.48
C MET A 184 7.20 0.15 -7.70
N PRO A 185 6.99 -0.32 -8.94
CA PRO A 185 6.32 -1.60 -9.18
C PRO A 185 7.11 -2.77 -8.59
N ALA A 186 6.40 -3.75 -8.04
CA ALA A 186 6.99 -4.99 -7.53
C ALA A 186 7.79 -5.72 -8.62
N ILE A 187 8.99 -6.18 -8.27
CA ILE A 187 9.85 -6.95 -9.18
C ILE A 187 9.97 -8.40 -8.68
N ASP A 188 10.04 -9.34 -9.63
CA ASP A 188 10.51 -10.69 -9.37
C ASP A 188 12.05 -10.67 -9.43
N ILE A 189 12.70 -10.82 -8.28
CA ILE A 189 14.16 -10.71 -8.21
C ILE A 189 14.86 -11.98 -8.75
N LEU A 190 14.15 -13.10 -8.87
CA LEU A 190 14.69 -14.32 -9.46
C LEU A 190 14.69 -14.21 -10.98
N ASN A 191 13.55 -13.80 -11.55
CA ASN A 191 13.26 -13.80 -12.98
C ASN A 191 13.74 -15.09 -13.65
N LEU A 192 13.25 -16.23 -13.15
CA LEU A 192 13.76 -17.56 -13.52
C LEU A 192 13.68 -17.81 -15.03
N ASN A 193 12.68 -17.24 -15.72
CA ASN A 193 12.52 -17.40 -17.18
C ASN A 193 13.74 -16.91 -17.97
N GLU A 194 14.36 -15.81 -17.55
CA GLU A 194 15.50 -15.20 -18.23
C GLU A 194 16.85 -15.61 -17.61
N ASN A 195 16.82 -16.46 -16.57
CA ASN A 195 17.99 -16.89 -15.82
C ASN A 195 18.06 -18.43 -15.73
N GLU A 196 17.87 -19.01 -14.55
CA GLU A 196 18.09 -20.44 -14.31
C GLU A 196 17.12 -21.36 -15.08
N GLY A 197 16.01 -20.83 -15.58
CA GLY A 197 14.93 -21.57 -16.23
C GLY A 197 13.92 -22.14 -15.21
N LEU A 198 12.62 -22.06 -15.53
CA LEU A 198 11.55 -22.57 -14.66
C LEU A 198 11.69 -24.07 -14.38
N ALA A 199 11.93 -24.88 -15.43
CA ALA A 199 12.02 -26.33 -15.30
C ALA A 199 13.22 -26.77 -14.45
N ALA A 200 14.39 -26.15 -14.66
CA ALA A 200 15.60 -26.49 -13.90
C ALA A 200 15.53 -26.02 -12.44
N SER A 201 14.69 -25.03 -12.15
CA SER A 201 14.52 -24.49 -10.80
C SER A 201 13.49 -25.23 -9.94
N GLN A 202 12.71 -26.17 -10.48
CA GLN A 202 11.62 -26.83 -9.76
C GLN A 202 12.07 -27.50 -8.45
N THR A 203 13.23 -28.14 -8.43
CA THR A 203 13.77 -28.84 -7.25
C THR A 203 15.00 -28.13 -6.67
N ARG A 204 15.28 -26.91 -7.11
CA ARG A 204 16.49 -26.18 -6.72
C ARG A 204 16.25 -25.41 -5.43
N ASP A 205 17.14 -25.57 -4.46
CA ASP A 205 17.14 -24.72 -3.27
C ASP A 205 17.59 -23.30 -3.62
N LEU A 206 16.82 -22.32 -3.18
CA LEU A 206 17.03 -20.91 -3.46
C LEU A 206 17.16 -20.13 -2.15
N ALA A 207 18.08 -19.18 -2.12
CA ALA A 207 18.29 -18.28 -0.99
C ALA A 207 18.23 -16.83 -1.46
N LEU A 208 17.31 -16.05 -0.87
CA LEU A 208 17.03 -14.66 -1.21
C LEU A 208 17.29 -13.77 0.00
N ALA A 209 17.82 -12.57 -0.24
CA ALA A 209 17.93 -11.53 0.77
C ALA A 209 17.28 -10.24 0.27
N PHE A 210 16.36 -9.69 1.05
CA PHE A 210 15.75 -8.38 0.89
C PHE A 210 16.24 -7.51 2.05
N VAL A 211 17.34 -6.79 1.83
CA VAL A 211 18.14 -6.25 2.95
C VAL A 211 17.73 -4.84 3.38
N ALA A 212 16.87 -4.19 2.60
CA ALA A 212 16.26 -2.90 2.87
C ALA A 212 14.79 -2.92 2.38
N SER A 213 14.02 -3.88 2.90
CA SER A 213 12.67 -4.22 2.46
C SER A 213 11.63 -3.39 3.21
N GLY A 214 11.34 -2.19 2.71
CA GLY A 214 10.32 -1.30 3.26
C GLY A 214 8.90 -1.89 3.30
N ASP A 215 8.62 -2.87 2.44
CA ASP A 215 7.39 -3.67 2.45
C ASP A 215 7.61 -5.08 1.84
N LEU A 216 6.56 -5.88 1.71
CA LEU A 216 6.63 -7.27 1.20
C LEU A 216 6.39 -7.42 -0.31
N ARG A 217 6.23 -6.33 -1.09
CA ARG A 217 5.74 -6.45 -2.48
C ARG A 217 6.67 -7.27 -3.37
N ASN A 218 7.99 -7.07 -3.24
CA ASN A 218 8.99 -7.82 -4.01
C ASN A 218 9.10 -9.27 -3.53
N VAL A 219 8.94 -9.52 -2.23
CA VAL A 219 8.89 -10.88 -1.65
C VAL A 219 7.72 -11.65 -2.24
N ILE A 220 6.52 -11.07 -2.16
CA ILE A 220 5.28 -11.66 -2.67
C ILE A 220 5.38 -11.91 -4.16
N ARG A 221 5.83 -10.90 -4.94
CA ARG A 221 6.01 -11.02 -6.38
C ARG A 221 6.97 -12.16 -6.73
N THR A 222 8.13 -12.21 -6.10
CA THR A 222 9.16 -13.23 -6.36
C THR A 222 8.66 -14.64 -6.01
N VAL A 223 8.02 -14.82 -4.85
CA VAL A 223 7.49 -16.12 -4.43
C VAL A 223 6.36 -16.59 -5.35
N ASN A 224 5.52 -15.67 -5.85
CA ASN A 224 4.44 -16.00 -6.79
C ASN A 224 4.91 -16.39 -8.19
N GLU A 225 6.14 -16.02 -8.59
CA GLU A 225 6.70 -16.38 -9.90
C GLU A 225 7.45 -17.73 -9.89
N LEU A 226 7.57 -18.40 -8.73
CA LEU A 226 8.08 -19.77 -8.68
C LEU A 226 7.16 -20.75 -9.43
N PRO A 227 7.67 -21.88 -9.95
CA PRO A 227 6.84 -22.93 -10.52
C PRO A 227 5.76 -23.41 -9.54
N GLU A 228 4.55 -23.71 -10.02
CA GLU A 228 3.45 -24.20 -9.16
C GLU A 228 3.82 -25.48 -8.39
N ASN A 229 4.72 -26.29 -8.95
CA ASN A 229 5.22 -27.53 -8.37
C ASN A 229 6.62 -27.40 -7.76
N TYR A 230 7.00 -26.19 -7.31
CA TYR A 230 8.29 -25.97 -6.66
C TYR A 230 8.44 -26.87 -5.43
N ALA A 231 9.47 -27.71 -5.46
CA ALA A 231 9.77 -28.71 -4.44
C ALA A 231 11.13 -28.46 -3.75
N GLY A 232 11.87 -27.44 -4.18
CA GLY A 232 13.07 -26.97 -3.47
C GLY A 232 12.73 -26.25 -2.17
N THR A 233 13.76 -25.94 -1.40
CA THR A 233 13.66 -25.09 -0.20
C THR A 233 13.97 -23.65 -0.54
N LEU A 234 13.09 -22.74 -0.15
CA LEU A 234 13.27 -21.30 -0.31
C LEU A 234 13.64 -20.65 1.03
N LYS A 235 14.85 -20.13 1.13
CA LYS A 235 15.30 -19.33 2.27
C LYS A 235 15.16 -17.85 1.95
N ILE A 236 14.50 -17.10 2.81
CA ILE A 236 14.26 -15.66 2.63
C ILE A 236 14.73 -14.90 3.86
N LEU A 237 15.70 -14.01 3.68
CA LEU A 237 16.05 -12.98 4.67
C LEU A 237 15.30 -11.69 4.35
N ILE A 238 14.52 -11.18 5.28
CA ILE A 238 13.83 -9.89 5.19
C ILE A 238 14.37 -8.98 6.29
N ASN A 239 14.88 -7.81 5.91
CA ASN A 239 15.40 -6.82 6.83
C ASN A 239 14.94 -5.41 6.47
N ASP A 240 14.63 -4.62 7.48
CA ASP A 240 14.60 -3.16 7.40
C ASP A 240 15.12 -2.59 8.73
N ARG A 241 15.59 -1.34 8.74
CA ARG A 241 16.05 -0.69 9.97
C ARG A 241 14.88 -0.15 10.81
N ASP A 242 13.73 0.10 10.18
CA ASP A 242 12.59 0.74 10.80
C ASP A 242 11.69 -0.26 11.56
N GLN A 243 11.33 0.14 12.78
CA GLN A 243 10.57 -0.68 13.71
C GLN A 243 9.12 -0.90 13.26
N MET A 244 8.48 0.14 12.72
CA MET A 244 7.11 0.06 12.21
C MET A 244 7.06 -0.83 10.96
N VAL A 245 8.06 -0.72 10.07
CA VAL A 245 8.20 -1.60 8.90
C VAL A 245 8.32 -3.07 9.32
N GLN A 246 9.23 -3.40 10.24
CA GLN A 246 9.41 -4.78 10.70
C GLN A 246 8.10 -5.34 11.30
N CYS A 247 7.47 -4.58 12.19
CA CYS A 247 6.22 -4.98 12.84
C CYS A 247 5.10 -5.23 11.83
N ARG A 248 4.96 -4.37 10.83
CA ARG A 248 3.95 -4.53 9.78
C ARG A 248 4.21 -5.73 8.89
N ASN A 249 5.45 -5.94 8.45
CA ASN A 249 5.83 -7.11 7.66
C ASN A 249 5.54 -8.40 8.45
N LEU A 250 5.80 -8.41 9.76
CA LEU A 250 5.43 -9.52 10.64
C LEU A 250 3.91 -9.77 10.64
N LEU A 251 3.09 -8.74 10.84
CA LEU A 251 1.62 -8.88 10.86
C LEU A 251 1.06 -9.44 9.57
N LEU A 252 1.58 -8.97 8.43
CA LEU A 252 1.17 -9.47 7.12
C LEU A 252 1.54 -10.94 6.93
N LEU A 253 2.75 -11.34 7.33
CA LEU A 253 3.19 -12.74 7.26
C LEU A 253 2.37 -13.64 8.21
N VAL A 254 2.06 -13.17 9.42
CA VAL A 254 1.22 -13.89 10.38
C VAL A 254 -0.21 -14.02 9.86
N ALA A 255 -0.80 -12.95 9.33
CA ALA A 255 -2.15 -13.00 8.76
C ALA A 255 -2.21 -14.00 7.59
N LEU A 256 -1.30 -13.89 6.62
CA LEU A 256 -1.28 -14.73 5.42
C LEU A 256 -0.94 -16.19 5.73
N GLY A 257 -0.04 -16.42 6.70
CA GLY A 257 0.41 -17.76 7.09
C GLY A 257 -0.56 -18.49 8.01
N MET A 258 -1.08 -17.81 9.02
CA MET A 258 -1.64 -18.48 10.20
C MET A 258 -3.15 -18.33 10.36
N ILE A 259 -3.80 -17.42 9.63
CA ILE A 259 -5.27 -17.35 9.60
C ILE A 259 -5.79 -18.50 8.72
N PRO A 260 -6.59 -19.45 9.26
CA PRO A 260 -6.92 -20.68 8.54
C PRO A 260 -7.60 -20.44 7.20
N GLU A 261 -8.59 -19.55 7.16
CA GLU A 261 -9.36 -19.28 5.94
C GLU A 261 -8.59 -18.37 4.99
N LEU A 262 -8.25 -18.90 3.82
CA LEU A 262 -7.37 -18.22 2.86
C LEU A 262 -7.93 -16.89 2.35
N ASN A 263 -9.25 -16.83 2.13
CA ASN A 263 -9.91 -15.59 1.70
C ASN A 263 -9.89 -14.55 2.84
N GLU A 264 -10.12 -14.96 4.08
CA GLU A 264 -10.06 -14.08 5.26
C GLU A 264 -8.66 -13.54 5.50
N ALA A 265 -7.65 -14.42 5.51
CA ALA A 265 -6.24 -14.06 5.58
C ALA A 265 -5.86 -12.98 4.56
N THR A 266 -6.40 -13.11 3.33
CA THR A 266 -6.15 -12.18 2.25
C THR A 266 -6.85 -10.84 2.46
N GLU A 267 -8.12 -10.81 2.83
CA GLU A 267 -8.85 -9.57 3.15
C GLU A 267 -8.14 -8.78 4.26
N ILE A 268 -7.80 -9.49 5.34
CA ILE A 268 -7.10 -8.93 6.50
C ILE A 268 -5.78 -8.31 6.05
N ALA A 269 -4.97 -9.02 5.28
CA ALA A 269 -3.70 -8.53 4.79
C ALA A 269 -3.84 -7.28 3.89
N ILE A 270 -4.81 -7.23 2.96
CA ILE A 270 -5.05 -6.07 2.10
C ILE A 270 -5.32 -4.82 2.95
N HIS A 271 -6.25 -4.94 3.89
CA HIS A 271 -6.71 -3.81 4.66
C HIS A 271 -5.71 -3.38 5.74
N LEU A 272 -5.02 -4.32 6.39
CA LEU A 272 -3.89 -3.99 7.27
C LEU A 272 -2.81 -3.21 6.53
N TRP A 273 -2.56 -3.55 5.27
CA TRP A 273 -1.52 -2.90 4.50
C TRP A 273 -1.96 -1.52 4.01
N TYR A 274 -3.13 -1.42 3.39
CA TYR A 274 -3.50 -0.28 2.53
C TYR A 274 -4.77 0.47 2.95
N SER A 275 -5.47 0.05 4.01
CA SER A 275 -6.66 0.73 4.51
C SER A 275 -6.45 1.41 5.86
N LEU A 276 -7.06 2.58 6.00
CA LEU A 276 -7.13 3.37 7.22
C LEU A 276 -8.01 2.74 8.29
N PHE A 277 -9.02 1.98 7.86
CA PHE A 277 -9.98 1.34 8.74
C PHE A 277 -10.07 -0.16 8.50
N LEU A 278 -10.32 -0.87 9.59
CA LEU A 278 -10.48 -2.31 9.71
C LEU A 278 -11.84 -2.61 10.37
N PRO A 279 -12.36 -3.83 10.24
CA PRO A 279 -13.41 -4.35 11.10
C PRO A 279 -12.84 -4.62 12.51
N ASN A 280 -13.72 -4.59 13.49
CA ASN A 280 -13.35 -4.70 14.90
C ASN A 280 -12.83 -6.06 15.35
N HIS A 281 -13.08 -7.14 14.60
CA HIS A 281 -12.68 -8.48 14.99
C HIS A 281 -11.31 -8.91 14.45
N TRP A 282 -10.76 -8.25 13.41
CA TRP A 282 -9.51 -8.68 12.76
C TRP A 282 -8.26 -8.53 13.62
N LEU A 283 -8.09 -7.38 14.29
CA LEU A 283 -6.92 -7.18 15.17
C LEU A 283 -6.95 -8.11 16.39
N PRO A 284 -8.10 -8.31 17.08
CA PRO A 284 -8.21 -9.33 18.12
C PRO A 284 -7.86 -10.75 17.64
N GLU A 285 -8.20 -11.12 16.41
CA GLU A 285 -7.86 -12.43 15.86
C GLU A 285 -6.36 -12.63 15.69
N ILE A 286 -5.67 -11.65 15.09
CA ILE A 286 -4.21 -11.67 14.95
C ILE A 286 -3.54 -11.67 16.33
N MET A 287 -4.06 -10.89 17.28
CA MET A 287 -3.54 -10.85 18.63
C MET A 287 -3.59 -12.21 19.33
N LYS A 288 -4.66 -12.99 19.14
CA LYS A 288 -4.73 -14.36 19.70
C LYS A 288 -3.59 -15.24 19.17
N ILE A 289 -3.29 -15.15 17.87
CA ILE A 289 -2.20 -15.90 17.25
C ILE A 289 -0.86 -15.47 17.88
N LEU A 290 -0.59 -14.17 17.94
CA LEU A 290 0.66 -13.61 18.48
C LEU A 290 0.86 -13.91 19.98
N GLN A 291 -0.21 -13.89 20.77
CA GLN A 291 -0.17 -14.25 22.19
C GLN A 291 0.15 -15.74 22.37
N SER A 292 -0.53 -16.60 21.61
CA SER A 292 -0.30 -18.05 21.66
C SER A 292 1.11 -18.45 21.23
N SER A 293 1.77 -17.61 20.42
CA SER A 293 3.11 -17.87 19.92
C SER A 293 4.25 -17.30 20.78
N GLY A 294 3.93 -16.62 21.88
CA GLY A 294 4.92 -16.00 22.75
C GLY A 294 5.62 -14.75 22.17
N LEU A 295 5.10 -14.16 21.08
CA LEU A 295 5.69 -12.94 20.50
C LEU A 295 5.47 -11.69 21.36
N ILE A 296 4.51 -11.75 22.27
CA ILE A 296 4.13 -10.64 23.16
C ILE A 296 4.70 -10.85 24.59
N THR A 297 5.62 -11.80 24.78
CA THR A 297 6.30 -11.98 26.08
C THR A 297 7.46 -11.00 26.25
N THR A 298 7.92 -10.84 27.50
CA THR A 298 9.06 -9.97 27.86
C THR A 298 10.42 -10.55 27.52
N ASP A 299 10.51 -11.84 27.17
CA ASP A 299 11.79 -12.52 26.97
C ASP A 299 12.39 -12.14 25.63
N GLU A 300 13.62 -11.63 25.60
CA GLU A 300 14.34 -11.36 24.35
C GLU A 300 14.74 -12.67 23.64
N GLY A 301 14.79 -12.65 22.31
CA GLY A 301 15.36 -13.75 21.54
C GLY A 301 14.60 -14.13 20.28
N LEU A 302 15.08 -15.19 19.65
CA LEU A 302 14.50 -15.78 18.46
C LEU A 302 13.14 -16.39 18.78
N CYS A 303 12.10 -15.92 18.10
CA CYS A 303 10.80 -16.57 18.07
C CYS A 303 10.63 -17.25 16.71
N THR A 304 10.14 -18.49 16.70
CA THR A 304 9.89 -19.24 15.47
C THR A 304 8.41 -19.59 15.40
N LEU A 305 7.76 -19.15 14.33
CA LEU A 305 6.39 -19.51 13.98
C LEU A 305 6.39 -20.52 12.83
N SER A 306 5.26 -21.22 12.68
CA SER A 306 5.03 -22.14 11.58
C SER A 306 3.82 -21.69 10.75
N PRO A 307 4.02 -20.84 9.72
CA PRO A 307 2.98 -20.47 8.75
C PRO A 307 2.37 -21.65 7.99
N GLY A 308 3.05 -22.79 7.96
CA GLY A 308 2.60 -24.01 7.30
C GLY A 308 3.37 -25.23 7.83
N PRO A 309 2.98 -26.44 7.40
CA PRO A 309 3.65 -27.68 7.83
C PRO A 309 5.13 -27.75 7.44
N HIS A 310 5.52 -27.01 6.41
CA HIS A 310 6.87 -27.03 5.83
C HIS A 310 7.53 -25.64 5.80
N SER A 311 6.88 -24.64 6.39
CA SER A 311 7.37 -23.26 6.39
C SER A 311 7.67 -22.79 7.80
N THR A 312 8.76 -22.06 7.93
CA THR A 312 9.19 -21.45 9.18
C THR A 312 9.27 -19.93 9.03
N LEU A 313 8.89 -19.22 10.10
CA LEU A 313 9.06 -17.78 10.22
C LEU A 313 9.84 -17.49 11.50
N ASN A 314 11.12 -17.22 11.32
CA ASN A 314 12.09 -16.87 12.35
C ASN A 314 12.09 -15.35 12.53
N ILE A 315 11.84 -14.90 13.75
CA ILE A 315 11.62 -13.50 14.08
C ILE A 315 12.62 -13.13 15.17
N LEU A 316 13.42 -12.11 14.89
CA LEU A 316 14.33 -11.53 15.87
C LEU A 316 13.88 -10.11 16.21
N MET A 317 13.41 -9.94 17.44
CA MET A 317 12.98 -8.65 17.99
C MET A 317 13.70 -8.41 19.32
N ASP A 318 14.31 -7.24 19.45
CA ASP A 318 14.80 -6.73 20.73
C ASP A 318 13.64 -6.26 21.63
N ALA A 319 13.93 -6.00 22.91
CA ALA A 319 12.92 -5.55 23.87
C ALA A 319 12.21 -4.25 23.45
N GLU A 320 12.93 -3.32 22.81
CA GLU A 320 12.37 -2.07 22.32
C GLU A 320 11.27 -2.34 21.26
N THR A 321 11.57 -3.20 20.29
CA THR A 321 10.65 -3.62 19.22
C THR A 321 9.46 -4.38 19.77
N LYS A 322 9.64 -5.27 20.75
CA LYS A 322 8.52 -5.95 21.41
C LYS A 322 7.60 -4.97 22.15
N PHE A 323 8.18 -4.03 22.89
CA PHE A 323 7.42 -3.00 23.58
C PHE A 323 6.63 -2.11 22.61
N PHE A 324 7.27 -1.67 21.53
CA PHE A 324 6.60 -0.92 20.47
C PHE A 324 5.46 -1.72 19.82
N PHE A 325 5.71 -2.99 19.50
CA PHE A 325 4.71 -3.85 18.89
C PHE A 325 3.49 -4.03 19.80
N GLY A 326 3.70 -4.37 21.07
CA GLY A 326 2.63 -4.52 22.05
C GLY A 326 1.88 -3.21 22.32
N SER A 327 2.59 -2.09 22.47
CA SER A 327 1.96 -0.78 22.71
C SER A 327 1.16 -0.26 21.51
N THR A 328 1.56 -0.61 20.28
CA THR A 328 0.80 -0.24 19.07
C THR A 328 -0.57 -0.89 19.04
N PHE A 329 -0.71 -2.14 19.51
CA PHE A 329 -2.02 -2.77 19.65
C PHE A 329 -2.93 -2.04 20.64
N LEU A 330 -2.35 -1.46 21.70
CA LEU A 330 -3.09 -0.65 22.67
C LEU A 330 -3.60 0.67 22.07
N LEU A 331 -3.06 1.16 20.94
CA LEU A 331 -3.58 2.38 20.29
C LEU A 331 -5.01 2.20 19.77
N ASN A 332 -5.46 0.96 19.51
CA ASN A 332 -6.85 0.67 19.13
C ASN A 332 -7.85 0.78 20.26
N GLU A 333 -7.40 1.04 21.49
CA GLU A 333 -8.33 1.26 22.58
C GLU A 333 -9.20 2.49 22.26
N PRO A 334 -10.52 2.41 22.50
CA PRO A 334 -11.47 3.45 22.11
C PRO A 334 -11.10 4.87 22.55
N ASP A 335 -10.35 5.02 23.64
CA ASP A 335 -9.97 6.32 24.21
C ASP A 335 -8.68 6.91 23.61
N LYS A 336 -7.93 6.14 22.80
CA LYS A 336 -6.64 6.57 22.21
C LYS A 336 -6.83 7.02 20.77
N LEU A 337 -6.90 6.08 19.82
CA LEU A 337 -7.12 6.38 18.41
C LEU A 337 -8.58 6.12 18.03
N THR A 338 -9.43 7.14 18.17
CA THR A 338 -10.84 7.05 17.77
C THR A 338 -11.03 7.14 16.25
N LEU A 339 -12.17 6.64 15.74
CA LEU A 339 -12.62 6.84 14.36
C LEU A 339 -12.60 8.33 13.94
N GLY A 340 -13.03 9.24 14.83
CA GLY A 340 -13.06 10.67 14.57
C GLY A 340 -11.66 11.29 14.43
N ILE A 341 -10.73 10.91 15.33
CA ILE A 341 -9.33 11.36 15.27
C ILE A 341 -8.67 10.86 13.98
N ALA A 342 -8.76 9.56 13.70
CA ALA A 342 -8.16 8.96 12.50
C ALA A 342 -8.68 9.60 11.20
N ASN A 343 -10.00 9.81 11.08
CA ASN A 343 -10.60 10.50 9.93
C ASN A 343 -10.10 11.95 9.80
N ASN A 344 -10.00 12.68 10.91
CA ASN A 344 -9.54 14.06 10.88
C ASN A 344 -8.07 14.17 10.46
N VAL A 345 -7.20 13.34 11.05
CA VAL A 345 -5.77 13.31 10.67
C VAL A 345 -5.62 12.92 9.20
N TRP A 346 -6.35 11.90 8.73
CA TRP A 346 -6.34 11.53 7.32
C TRP A 346 -6.82 12.65 6.39
N SER A 347 -7.99 13.25 6.68
CA SER A 347 -8.55 14.30 5.83
C SER A 347 -7.66 15.54 5.80
N THR A 348 -7.13 15.98 6.94
CA THR A 348 -6.24 17.14 7.01
C THR A 348 -4.93 16.92 6.29
N HIS A 349 -4.47 15.66 6.22
CA HIS A 349 -3.23 15.29 5.58
C HIS A 349 -3.39 15.04 4.07
N MET A 350 -4.28 14.11 3.68
CA MET A 350 -4.47 13.67 2.30
C MET A 350 -5.30 14.66 1.45
N ARG A 351 -5.99 15.60 2.10
CA ARG A 351 -6.82 16.62 1.43
C ARG A 351 -6.56 18.02 1.99
N ASP A 352 -5.32 18.31 2.38
CA ASP A 352 -4.92 19.64 2.86
C ASP A 352 -5.35 20.72 1.82
N PRO A 353 -6.18 21.71 2.22
CA PRO A 353 -6.60 22.79 1.33
C PRO A 353 -5.44 23.56 0.68
N ASN A 354 -4.29 23.68 1.37
CA ASN A 354 -3.09 24.35 0.86
C ASN A 354 -2.37 23.53 -0.22
N ARG A 355 -2.67 22.23 -0.31
CA ARG A 355 -2.06 21.29 -1.26
C ARG A 355 -2.94 20.99 -2.46
N VAL A 356 -4.10 21.64 -2.58
CA VAL A 356 -5.03 21.32 -3.66
C VAL A 356 -4.41 21.44 -5.05
N ASP A 357 -3.59 22.46 -5.31
CA ASP A 357 -2.99 22.62 -6.64
C ASP A 357 -2.08 21.45 -6.99
N TYR A 358 -1.42 20.83 -6.00
CA TYR A 358 -0.58 19.66 -6.18
C TYR A 358 -1.43 18.42 -6.51
N ILE A 359 -2.55 18.23 -5.80
CA ILE A 359 -3.49 17.12 -6.05
C ILE A 359 -4.14 17.27 -7.44
N GLU A 360 -4.64 18.45 -7.74
CA GLU A 360 -5.32 18.73 -9.01
C GLU A 360 -4.34 18.74 -10.19
N ARG A 361 -3.04 18.97 -9.96
CA ARG A 361 -1.98 18.76 -10.97
C ARG A 361 -1.88 17.30 -11.37
N PHE A 362 -1.98 16.39 -10.41
CA PHE A 362 -2.04 14.97 -10.69
C PHE A 362 -3.34 14.59 -11.43
N TYR A 363 -4.49 15.16 -11.04
CA TYR A 363 -5.78 14.88 -11.69
C TYR A 363 -5.89 15.35 -13.14
N LEU A 364 -5.06 16.32 -13.54
CA LEU A 364 -5.11 16.97 -14.85
C LEU A 364 -5.09 15.97 -16.02
N ASN A 365 -4.21 14.97 -15.95
CA ASN A 365 -4.01 14.02 -17.04
C ASN A 365 -4.86 12.75 -16.90
N LEU A 366 -5.55 12.58 -15.77
CA LEU A 366 -6.33 11.38 -15.51
C LEU A 366 -7.61 11.35 -16.34
N GLU A 367 -8.09 10.15 -16.59
CA GLU A 367 -9.44 9.99 -17.13
C GLU A 367 -10.51 10.41 -16.10
N PRO A 368 -11.71 10.80 -16.57
CA PRO A 368 -12.71 11.41 -15.70
C PRO A 368 -13.14 10.53 -14.52
N SER A 369 -13.34 9.23 -14.73
CA SER A 369 -13.68 8.30 -13.65
C SER A 369 -12.51 8.00 -12.72
N HIS A 370 -11.27 8.00 -13.23
CA HIS A 370 -10.09 7.79 -12.40
C HIS A 370 -9.85 8.95 -11.44
N ARG A 371 -10.12 10.20 -11.85
CA ARG A 371 -10.11 11.35 -10.93
C ARG A 371 -11.02 11.12 -9.73
N LEU A 372 -12.25 10.67 -9.96
CA LEU A 372 -13.20 10.41 -8.89
C LEU A 372 -12.81 9.20 -8.04
N ALA A 373 -12.34 8.11 -8.66
CA ALA A 373 -11.91 6.92 -7.91
C ALA A 373 -10.74 7.21 -6.96
N ILE A 374 -9.79 8.05 -7.38
CA ILE A 374 -8.68 8.48 -6.52
C ILE A 374 -9.17 9.45 -5.44
N ASP A 375 -10.07 10.36 -5.77
CA ASP A 375 -10.66 11.29 -4.80
C ASP A 375 -11.47 10.56 -3.71
N GLU A 376 -12.22 9.52 -4.07
CA GLU A 376 -12.93 8.64 -3.13
C GLU A 376 -11.96 7.98 -2.15
N TRP A 377 -10.88 7.39 -2.65
CA TRP A 377 -9.86 6.81 -1.79
C TRP A 377 -9.16 7.86 -0.92
N ARG A 378 -8.86 9.05 -1.45
CA ARG A 378 -8.32 10.15 -0.63
C ARG A 378 -9.31 10.64 0.42
N ARG A 379 -10.62 10.51 0.20
CA ARG A 379 -11.66 10.86 1.18
C ARG A 379 -11.75 9.87 2.33
N PHE A 380 -11.74 8.58 2.03
CA PHE A 380 -12.05 7.55 3.03
C PHE A 380 -10.83 6.74 3.51
N GLY A 381 -9.73 6.75 2.76
CA GLY A 381 -8.51 6.02 3.10
C GLY A 381 -8.65 4.50 3.03
N VAL A 382 -9.67 3.97 2.36
CA VAL A 382 -9.93 2.53 2.28
C VAL A 382 -9.64 2.02 0.87
N LEU A 383 -8.76 1.02 0.74
CA LEU A 383 -8.54 0.32 -0.52
C LEU A 383 -9.64 -0.73 -0.74
N TYR A 384 -10.66 -0.38 -1.52
CA TYR A 384 -11.80 -1.25 -1.82
C TYR A 384 -12.49 -0.82 -3.14
N PRO A 385 -13.30 -1.68 -3.79
CA PRO A 385 -14.04 -1.26 -4.98
C PRO A 385 -15.01 -0.11 -4.68
N PHE A 386 -15.11 0.84 -5.63
CA PHE A 386 -15.91 2.06 -5.50
C PHE A 386 -17.38 1.84 -5.07
N ASP A 387 -18.00 0.78 -5.58
CA ASP A 387 -19.40 0.44 -5.37
C ASP A 387 -19.63 -0.63 -4.29
N ALA A 388 -18.58 -1.00 -3.57
CA ALA A 388 -18.66 -1.97 -2.50
C ALA A 388 -18.91 -1.29 -1.15
N CYS A 389 -19.76 -1.91 -0.35
CA CYS A 389 -20.16 -1.40 0.96
C CYS A 389 -19.01 -1.52 1.97
N SER A 390 -18.56 -0.41 2.56
CA SER A 390 -17.40 -0.34 3.47
C SER A 390 -17.74 0.08 4.91
N ASN A 391 -19.02 0.19 5.27
CA ASN A 391 -19.47 0.68 6.59
C ASN A 391 -18.98 -0.13 7.80
N TYR A 392 -18.63 -1.40 7.59
CA TYR A 392 -18.07 -2.27 8.61
C TYR A 392 -16.57 -2.00 8.88
N LEU A 393 -15.89 -1.26 7.99
CA LEU A 393 -14.51 -0.80 8.16
C LEU A 393 -14.52 0.51 8.95
N ASN A 394 -14.60 0.40 10.28
CA ASN A 394 -14.83 1.53 11.18
C ASN A 394 -13.89 1.59 12.39
N GLN A 395 -12.96 0.66 12.53
CA GLN A 395 -11.88 0.72 13.52
C GLN A 395 -10.60 1.24 12.88
N PRO A 396 -9.95 2.27 13.43
CA PRO A 396 -8.67 2.74 12.91
C PRO A 396 -7.63 1.63 12.82
N ASN A 397 -6.84 1.65 11.75
CA ASN A 397 -5.67 0.80 11.60
C ASN A 397 -4.48 1.47 12.29
N PRO A 398 -4.03 1.00 13.47
CA PRO A 398 -3.02 1.69 14.26
C PRO A 398 -1.64 1.63 13.57
N TRP A 399 -1.46 0.70 12.62
CA TRP A 399 -0.22 0.49 11.88
C TRP A 399 0.02 1.54 10.78
N LEU A 400 -0.83 2.55 10.70
CA LEU A 400 -0.63 3.77 9.89
C LEU A 400 -0.32 5.01 10.74
N PHE A 401 -0.41 4.92 12.07
CA PHE A 401 -0.32 6.05 12.98
C PHE A 401 0.78 5.87 14.02
N SER A 402 1.43 6.98 14.38
CA SER A 402 2.33 7.03 15.53
C SER A 402 1.55 7.02 16.85
N HIS A 403 2.26 6.83 17.97
CA HIS A 403 1.68 6.98 19.31
C HIS A 403 1.13 8.39 19.60
N ASP A 404 1.57 9.40 18.84
CA ASP A 404 1.04 10.78 18.89
C ASP A 404 -0.12 11.01 17.90
N HIS A 405 -0.65 9.92 17.32
CA HIS A 405 -1.73 9.91 16.32
C HIS A 405 -1.39 10.62 15.00
N GLU A 406 -0.10 10.81 14.69
CA GLU A 406 0.33 11.35 13.40
C GLU A 406 0.40 10.24 12.35
N LEU A 407 0.04 10.55 11.09
CA LEU A 407 0.20 9.61 9.99
C LEU A 407 1.68 9.43 9.62
N PHE A 408 2.06 8.16 9.47
CA PHE A 408 3.38 7.79 8.96
C PHE A 408 3.53 8.02 7.46
N LEU A 409 2.44 7.87 6.71
CA LEU A 409 2.38 8.04 5.27
C LEU A 409 2.59 9.51 4.88
N SER A 410 3.14 9.74 3.69
CA SER A 410 3.20 11.06 3.07
C SER A 410 1.92 11.35 2.27
N ASP A 411 1.65 12.64 2.00
CA ASP A 411 0.42 13.09 1.32
C ASP A 411 0.33 12.66 -0.16
N TYR A 412 1.42 12.18 -0.73
CA TYR A 412 1.53 11.63 -2.08
C TYR A 412 1.67 10.10 -2.11
N SER A 413 1.79 9.44 -0.95
CA SER A 413 1.82 7.98 -0.87
C SER A 413 0.55 7.38 -1.48
N SER A 414 0.69 6.33 -2.29
CA SER A 414 -0.47 5.67 -2.90
C SER A 414 -0.20 4.18 -3.07
N PRO A 415 -1.14 3.28 -2.72
CA PRO A 415 -0.97 1.84 -2.87
C PRO A 415 -0.63 1.42 -4.31
N LYS A 416 -1.12 2.16 -5.30
CA LYS A 416 -0.96 1.85 -6.73
C LYS A 416 0.47 1.97 -7.25
N GLU A 417 1.34 2.75 -6.58
CA GLU A 417 2.73 2.95 -7.03
C GLU A 417 3.56 1.68 -6.83
N GLY A 418 3.13 0.80 -5.91
CA GLY A 418 3.80 -0.45 -5.57
C GLY A 418 3.61 -1.57 -6.60
N TRP A 419 2.73 -1.42 -7.59
CA TRP A 419 2.19 -2.53 -8.38
C TRP A 419 1.99 -2.19 -9.86
N ASP A 420 1.98 -3.21 -10.73
CA ASP A 420 1.68 -3.04 -12.16
C ASP A 420 0.18 -2.84 -12.37
N MET A 421 -0.19 -1.61 -12.71
CA MET A 421 -1.59 -1.26 -12.92
C MET A 421 -2.21 -1.88 -14.18
N ASN A 422 -1.43 -2.29 -15.18
CA ASN A 422 -1.98 -3.05 -16.31
C ASN A 422 -2.44 -4.43 -15.85
N ALA A 423 -1.61 -5.13 -15.06
CA ALA A 423 -1.98 -6.39 -14.45
C ALA A 423 -3.18 -6.20 -13.50
N ALA A 424 -3.23 -5.06 -12.79
CA ALA A 424 -4.37 -4.75 -11.94
C ALA A 424 -5.68 -4.59 -12.70
N PHE A 425 -5.67 -3.93 -13.86
CA PHE A 425 -6.85 -3.80 -14.71
C PHE A 425 -7.34 -5.16 -15.25
N GLU A 426 -6.43 -6.05 -15.65
CA GLU A 426 -6.81 -7.39 -16.11
C GLU A 426 -7.40 -8.24 -14.97
N ALA A 427 -6.81 -8.20 -13.77
CA ALA A 427 -7.39 -8.86 -12.59
C ALA A 427 -8.77 -8.29 -12.26
N GLY A 428 -8.90 -6.97 -12.22
CA GLY A 428 -10.19 -6.31 -11.99
C GLY A 428 -11.28 -6.77 -12.97
N LYS A 429 -10.95 -6.83 -14.26
CA LYS A 429 -11.85 -7.35 -15.30
C LYS A 429 -12.23 -8.82 -15.07
N ALA A 430 -11.28 -9.67 -14.67
CA ALA A 430 -11.54 -11.08 -14.34
C ALA A 430 -12.54 -11.23 -13.17
N HIS A 431 -12.51 -10.29 -12.22
CA HIS A 431 -13.43 -10.23 -11.07
C HIS A 431 -14.73 -9.45 -11.34
N GLY A 432 -14.95 -8.97 -12.56
CA GLY A 432 -16.18 -8.29 -12.98
C GLY A 432 -16.25 -6.81 -12.63
N THR A 433 -15.13 -6.20 -12.19
CA THR A 433 -15.02 -4.74 -12.12
C THR A 433 -14.58 -4.16 -13.45
N THR A 434 -14.54 -2.83 -13.54
CA THR A 434 -14.08 -2.13 -14.73
C THR A 434 -12.81 -1.38 -14.45
N ARG A 435 -12.05 -1.12 -15.51
CA ARG A 435 -10.87 -0.26 -15.49
C ARG A 435 -11.08 1.07 -14.76
N ALA A 436 -12.25 1.68 -14.95
CA ALA A 436 -12.60 2.96 -14.31
C ALA A 436 -12.61 2.87 -12.78
N ASN A 437 -12.93 1.71 -12.22
CA ASN A 437 -12.87 1.44 -10.78
C ASN A 437 -11.42 1.07 -10.39
N LEU A 438 -10.55 2.08 -10.42
CA LEU A 438 -9.10 1.96 -10.23
C LEU A 438 -8.73 1.19 -8.95
N MET A 439 -9.31 1.58 -7.82
CA MET A 439 -9.03 0.98 -6.51
C MET A 439 -9.64 -0.42 -6.40
N GLY A 440 -10.77 -0.67 -7.06
CA GLY A 440 -11.33 -2.02 -7.17
C GLY A 440 -10.45 -2.96 -7.99
N CYS A 441 -9.89 -2.49 -9.11
CA CYS A 441 -8.93 -3.27 -9.91
C CYS A 441 -7.69 -3.63 -9.08
N LEU A 442 -7.11 -2.65 -8.38
CA LEU A 442 -5.98 -2.89 -7.50
C LEU A 442 -6.32 -3.85 -6.35
N TYR A 443 -7.49 -3.68 -5.72
CA TYR A 443 -7.96 -4.57 -4.66
C TYR A 443 -8.02 -6.04 -5.13
N PHE A 444 -8.65 -6.32 -6.27
CA PHE A 444 -8.74 -7.70 -6.78
C PHE A 444 -7.39 -8.26 -7.20
N TYR A 445 -6.53 -7.45 -7.79
CA TYR A 445 -5.16 -7.85 -8.10
C TYR A 445 -4.37 -8.24 -6.85
N LEU A 446 -4.43 -7.40 -5.81
CA LEU A 446 -3.79 -7.72 -4.53
C LEU A 446 -4.39 -8.97 -3.91
N LYS A 447 -5.70 -9.14 -4.00
CA LYS A 447 -6.38 -10.35 -3.54
C LYS A 447 -5.81 -11.59 -4.21
N ASP A 448 -5.65 -11.59 -5.52
CA ASP A 448 -5.04 -12.71 -6.24
C ASP A 448 -3.57 -12.94 -5.84
N GLN A 449 -2.78 -11.87 -5.76
CA GLN A 449 -1.36 -11.96 -5.38
C GLN A 449 -1.17 -12.51 -3.97
N LEU A 450 -1.91 -11.98 -3.00
CA LEU A 450 -1.82 -12.37 -1.60
C LEU A 450 -2.40 -13.76 -1.37
N LYS A 451 -3.47 -14.13 -2.06
CA LYS A 451 -4.04 -15.48 -2.03
C LYS A 451 -3.05 -16.53 -2.56
N SER A 452 -2.40 -16.25 -3.69
CA SER A 452 -1.33 -17.10 -4.23
C SER A 452 -0.18 -17.22 -3.23
N PHE A 453 0.27 -16.11 -2.67
CA PHE A 453 1.38 -16.10 -1.72
C PHE A 453 1.05 -16.87 -0.44
N ALA A 454 -0.13 -16.64 0.15
CA ALA A 454 -0.59 -17.37 1.33
C ALA A 454 -0.73 -18.87 1.06
N HIS A 455 -1.22 -19.27 -0.13
CA HIS A 455 -1.24 -20.67 -0.53
C HIS A 455 0.17 -21.27 -0.60
N ARG A 456 1.12 -20.58 -1.24
CA ARG A 456 2.51 -21.01 -1.37
C ARG A 456 3.22 -21.07 -0.02
N LEU A 457 3.00 -20.10 0.85
CA LEU A 457 3.54 -20.08 2.21
C LEU A 457 3.09 -21.30 3.03
N ARG A 458 1.90 -21.85 2.75
CA ARG A 458 1.35 -23.03 3.43
C ARG A 458 1.72 -24.36 2.77
N THR A 459 2.23 -24.36 1.54
CA THR A 459 2.44 -25.58 0.74
C THR A 459 3.88 -25.83 0.35
N PHE A 460 4.67 -24.77 0.09
CA PHE A 460 6.09 -24.88 -0.22
C PHE A 460 6.93 -25.02 1.05
N HIS A 461 8.21 -25.34 0.85
CA HIS A 461 9.21 -25.34 1.92
C HIS A 461 9.86 -23.96 1.99
N ILE A 462 9.33 -23.07 2.85
CA ILE A 462 9.81 -21.68 2.95
C ILE A 462 10.32 -21.36 4.35
N ASP A 463 11.60 -21.02 4.46
CA ASP A 463 12.21 -20.53 5.69
C ASP A 463 12.42 -19.02 5.61
N ILE A 464 11.61 -18.25 6.33
CA ILE A 464 11.70 -16.79 6.39
C ILE A 464 12.42 -16.38 7.68
N SER A 465 13.41 -15.50 7.57
CA SER A 465 14.05 -14.81 8.70
C SER A 465 13.75 -13.32 8.60
N LEU A 466 12.97 -12.80 9.55
CA LEU A 466 12.60 -11.39 9.66
C LEU A 466 13.40 -10.73 10.79
N VAL A 467 14.24 -9.76 10.43
CA VAL A 467 15.16 -9.09 11.34
C VAL A 467 15.11 -7.57 11.18
N ARG A 468 15.66 -6.83 12.16
CA ARG A 468 15.75 -5.35 12.11
C ARG A 468 17.16 -4.87 12.40
N TYR A 469 17.84 -4.44 11.35
CA TYR A 469 19.20 -3.93 11.40
C TYR A 469 19.41 -2.87 10.32
N ASP A 470 20.38 -1.98 10.53
CA ASP A 470 21.02 -1.30 9.41
C ASP A 470 21.61 -2.36 8.46
N ALA A 471 21.46 -2.17 7.15
CA ALA A 471 21.84 -3.16 6.16
C ALA A 471 23.34 -3.51 6.18
N VAL A 472 24.23 -2.55 6.52
CA VAL A 472 25.67 -2.81 6.64
C VAL A 472 25.99 -3.52 7.95
N GLU A 473 25.35 -3.11 9.04
CA GLU A 473 25.54 -3.76 10.34
C GLU A 473 25.00 -5.20 10.36
N LEU A 474 23.90 -5.48 9.64
CA LEU A 474 23.37 -6.84 9.47
C LEU A 474 24.41 -7.78 8.86
N ALA A 475 25.09 -7.34 7.80
CA ALA A 475 26.13 -8.12 7.15
C ALA A 475 27.29 -8.46 8.11
N LYS A 476 27.64 -7.55 9.03
CA LYS A 476 28.62 -7.81 10.08
C LYS A 476 28.07 -8.78 11.14
N ALA A 477 26.82 -8.59 11.56
CA ALA A 477 26.16 -9.45 12.54
C ALA A 477 26.09 -10.91 12.05
N ILE A 478 25.76 -11.15 10.78
CA ILE A 478 25.78 -12.49 10.17
C ILE A 478 27.18 -13.09 10.19
N LYS A 479 28.22 -12.31 9.83
CA LYS A 479 29.62 -12.79 9.86
C LYS A 479 30.08 -13.19 11.27
N ASN A 480 29.53 -12.53 12.29
CA ASN A 480 29.86 -12.75 13.69
C ASN A 480 28.93 -13.76 14.38
N GLU A 481 28.07 -14.47 13.63
CA GLU A 481 27.10 -15.43 14.17
C GLU A 481 26.14 -14.81 15.19
N ALA A 482 25.92 -13.49 15.10
CA ALA A 482 25.09 -12.72 16.01
C ALA A 482 23.62 -12.63 15.56
N VAL A 483 23.25 -13.28 14.45
CA VAL A 483 21.87 -13.35 13.94
C VAL A 483 21.40 -14.80 14.04
N PRO A 484 20.67 -15.17 15.11
CA PRO A 484 20.10 -16.50 15.28
C PRO A 484 19.29 -16.94 14.05
N GLY A 485 19.43 -18.21 13.66
CA GLY A 485 18.73 -18.78 12.50
C GLY A 485 19.36 -18.49 11.14
N ILE A 486 20.39 -17.62 11.07
CA ILE A 486 21.12 -17.33 9.82
C ILE A 486 22.55 -17.85 9.94
N PRO A 487 22.93 -18.90 9.18
CA PRO A 487 24.30 -19.42 9.19
C PRO A 487 25.32 -18.37 8.72
N ARG A 488 26.47 -18.30 9.38
CA ARG A 488 27.58 -17.43 8.97
C ARG A 488 28.03 -17.64 7.52
N MET A 489 27.97 -18.88 7.05
CA MET A 489 28.38 -19.27 5.70
C MET A 489 27.24 -19.21 4.69
N ILE A 490 26.12 -18.55 4.99
CA ILE A 490 25.01 -18.41 4.04
C ILE A 490 25.48 -17.70 2.77
N SER A 491 24.99 -18.17 1.63
CA SER A 491 25.16 -17.52 0.34
C SER A 491 23.81 -17.41 -0.38
N PHE A 492 23.58 -16.29 -1.05
CA PHE A 492 22.30 -15.96 -1.67
C PHE A 492 22.38 -16.04 -3.20
N ASP A 493 21.31 -16.55 -3.82
CA ASP A 493 21.08 -16.49 -5.26
C ASP A 493 20.72 -15.07 -5.69
N ARG A 494 20.01 -14.31 -4.86
CA ARG A 494 19.65 -12.91 -5.13
C ARG A 494 19.72 -12.08 -3.85
N ILE A 495 20.28 -10.88 -3.96
CA ILE A 495 20.32 -9.89 -2.87
C ILE A 495 19.73 -8.59 -3.39
N GLU A 496 18.56 -8.21 -2.94
CA GLU A 496 17.92 -6.94 -3.24
C GLU A 496 18.28 -5.93 -2.12
N VAL A 497 18.86 -4.80 -2.52
CA VAL A 497 19.33 -3.74 -1.61
C VAL A 497 18.51 -2.45 -1.73
N SER A 498 17.44 -2.47 -2.52
CA SER A 498 16.54 -1.34 -2.77
C SER A 498 17.33 -0.06 -3.08
N ASN A 499 16.84 1.09 -2.62
CA ASN A 499 17.49 2.38 -2.72
C ASN A 499 18.56 2.65 -1.66
N ALA A 500 18.91 1.67 -0.81
CA ALA A 500 19.95 1.84 0.21
C ALA A 500 21.35 2.15 -0.38
N VAL A 501 21.53 1.90 -1.68
CA VAL A 501 22.74 2.23 -2.46
C VAL A 501 22.84 3.71 -2.85
N ASP A 502 21.77 4.50 -2.73
CA ASP A 502 21.85 5.95 -2.92
C ASP A 502 22.72 6.62 -1.83
N ALA A 503 23.44 7.68 -2.20
CA ALA A 503 24.43 8.32 -1.34
C ALA A 503 23.87 8.93 -0.05
N MET A 504 22.58 9.23 0.00
CA MET A 504 21.89 9.73 1.21
C MET A 504 21.56 8.64 2.24
N TYR A 505 21.70 7.37 1.87
CA TYR A 505 21.53 6.22 2.75
C TYR A 505 22.91 5.60 3.06
N ALA A 506 23.08 4.29 2.85
CA ALA A 506 24.38 3.63 3.08
C ALA A 506 25.38 3.92 1.94
N GLY A 507 24.88 4.12 0.72
CA GLY A 507 25.70 4.32 -0.46
C GLY A 507 26.22 3.02 -1.07
N VAL A 508 26.55 3.07 -2.36
CA VAL A 508 26.94 1.91 -3.16
C VAL A 508 28.19 1.19 -2.63
N LYS A 509 29.21 1.91 -2.16
CA LYS A 509 30.46 1.28 -1.72
C LYS A 509 30.29 0.42 -0.46
N PRO A 510 29.79 0.95 0.67
CA PRO A 510 29.55 0.14 1.87
C PRO A 510 28.65 -1.07 1.59
N MET A 511 27.64 -0.88 0.73
CA MET A 511 26.68 -1.92 0.43
C MET A 511 27.28 -3.09 -0.37
N LEU A 512 28.08 -2.80 -1.40
CA LEU A 512 28.77 -3.84 -2.17
C LEU A 512 29.86 -4.55 -1.35
N GLU A 513 30.61 -3.83 -0.52
CA GLU A 513 31.64 -4.43 0.34
C GLU A 513 31.03 -5.31 1.44
N ALA A 514 29.86 -4.94 1.96
CA ALA A 514 29.13 -5.70 2.97
C ALA A 514 28.51 -6.98 2.40
N TRP A 515 27.78 -6.87 1.27
CA TRP A 515 26.93 -7.94 0.75
C TRP A 515 27.53 -8.75 -0.40
N GLY A 516 28.53 -8.21 -1.12
CA GLY A 516 29.26 -8.95 -2.15
C GLY A 516 29.81 -10.31 -1.72
N PRO A 517 30.36 -10.46 -0.49
CA PRO A 517 30.81 -11.74 0.03
C PRO A 517 29.71 -12.79 0.20
N PHE A 518 28.46 -12.37 0.45
CA PHE A 518 27.32 -13.27 0.64
C PHE A 518 26.64 -13.70 -0.67
N LEU A 519 27.07 -13.17 -1.81
CA LEU A 519 26.54 -13.61 -3.10
C LEU A 519 27.12 -14.99 -3.46
N LYS A 520 26.27 -15.90 -3.95
CA LYS A 520 26.70 -17.24 -4.39
C LYS A 520 27.85 -17.17 -5.40
N PRO A 521 28.85 -18.07 -5.30
CA PRO A 521 29.89 -18.21 -6.32
C PRO A 521 29.29 -18.59 -7.67
N LYS A 522 29.94 -18.18 -8.76
CA LYS A 522 29.53 -18.51 -10.13
C LYS A 522 29.39 -20.03 -10.38
N ALA A 523 30.21 -20.83 -9.70
CA ALA A 523 30.19 -22.29 -9.81
C ALA A 523 28.89 -22.91 -9.23
N GLU A 524 28.24 -22.25 -8.28
CA GLU A 524 26.97 -22.70 -7.70
C GLU A 524 25.78 -22.08 -8.44
N ASN A 525 25.88 -20.79 -8.77
CA ASN A 525 24.86 -20.11 -9.56
C ASN A 525 25.49 -18.98 -10.39
N GLU A 526 25.52 -19.14 -11.72
CA GLU A 526 26.05 -18.10 -12.61
C GLU A 526 25.15 -16.87 -12.75
N HIS A 527 23.88 -16.99 -12.38
CA HIS A 527 22.89 -15.92 -12.42
C HIS A 527 22.82 -15.13 -11.12
N ALA A 528 23.58 -15.53 -10.08
CA ALA A 528 23.53 -14.85 -8.79
C ALA A 528 23.86 -13.37 -8.93
N ALA A 529 22.97 -12.50 -8.40
CA ALA A 529 23.10 -11.06 -8.53
C ALA A 529 22.69 -10.28 -7.26
N ILE A 530 23.32 -9.12 -7.08
CA ILE A 530 22.85 -8.04 -6.21
C ILE A 530 22.09 -7.03 -7.07
N ILE A 531 20.88 -6.64 -6.66
CA ILE A 531 20.00 -5.72 -7.37
C ILE A 531 19.84 -4.44 -6.55
N GLY A 532 20.30 -3.30 -7.09
CA GLY A 532 20.14 -1.99 -6.46
C GLY A 532 19.30 -1.04 -7.31
N LEU A 533 18.48 -0.24 -6.63
CA LEU A 533 17.72 0.86 -7.20
C LEU A 533 18.41 2.18 -6.86
N PHE A 534 18.57 3.07 -7.83
CA PHE A 534 18.99 4.44 -7.62
C PHE A 534 17.85 5.35 -8.02
N MET A 535 17.35 6.15 -7.08
CA MET A 535 16.22 7.06 -7.35
C MET A 535 16.51 8.50 -6.94
N ASN A 536 17.51 8.72 -6.07
CA ASN A 536 17.89 10.05 -5.61
C ASN A 536 19.19 10.58 -6.25
N TRP A 537 19.91 9.72 -6.98
CA TRP A 537 21.16 10.08 -7.67
C TRP A 537 21.13 11.35 -8.55
N PRO A 538 20.03 11.74 -9.24
CA PRO A 538 20.04 12.91 -10.10
C PRO A 538 20.19 14.24 -9.35
N LEU A 539 19.98 14.23 -8.02
CA LEU A 539 20.16 15.41 -7.17
C LEU A 539 21.64 15.78 -6.98
N TYR A 540 22.56 14.85 -7.26
CA TYR A 540 23.97 14.97 -6.89
C TYR A 540 24.91 15.19 -8.09
N VAL A 541 24.41 15.14 -9.32
CA VAL A 541 25.23 15.26 -10.52
C VAL A 541 24.62 16.23 -11.51
N GLU A 542 25.41 17.24 -11.88
CA GLU A 542 25.04 18.20 -12.92
C GLU A 542 24.84 17.51 -14.27
N GLY A 543 23.76 17.87 -14.96
CA GLY A 543 23.41 17.34 -16.26
C GLY A 543 22.64 16.03 -16.20
N ALA A 544 22.37 15.50 -15.00
CA ALA A 544 21.53 14.34 -14.79
C ALA A 544 20.05 14.62 -15.07
N ARG A 545 19.62 15.87 -14.83
CA ARG A 545 18.23 16.30 -15.02
C ARG A 545 18.12 17.23 -16.22
N VAL A 546 17.02 17.13 -16.95
CA VAL A 546 16.71 18.01 -18.08
C VAL A 546 16.69 19.47 -17.66
N LYS A 547 16.16 19.75 -16.46
CA LYS A 547 16.08 21.10 -15.88
C LYS A 547 17.40 21.72 -15.45
N ASP A 548 18.53 20.99 -15.51
CA ASP A 548 19.83 21.53 -15.15
C ASP A 548 20.37 22.52 -16.21
N SER A 549 19.80 22.52 -17.43
CA SER A 549 20.16 23.46 -18.51
C SER A 549 18.94 23.88 -19.32
N ASN A 550 18.76 25.19 -19.53
CA ASN A 550 17.67 25.72 -20.35
C ASN A 550 17.72 25.19 -21.79
N ALA A 551 18.92 25.11 -22.39
CA ALA A 551 19.10 24.59 -23.74
C ALA A 551 18.70 23.11 -23.83
N LYS A 552 19.07 22.31 -22.82
CA LYS A 552 18.69 20.89 -22.74
C LYS A 552 17.18 20.73 -22.52
N MET A 553 16.59 21.56 -21.69
CA MET A 553 15.15 21.59 -21.47
C MET A 553 14.38 21.91 -22.74
N GLU A 554 14.82 22.90 -23.52
CA GLU A 554 14.23 23.22 -24.82
C GLU A 554 14.37 22.03 -25.80
N GLU A 555 15.56 21.44 -25.91
CA GLU A 555 15.84 20.30 -26.78
C GLU A 555 14.97 19.07 -26.44
N MET A 556 14.93 18.68 -25.16
CA MET A 556 14.16 17.50 -24.73
C MET A 556 12.65 17.74 -24.82
N THR A 557 12.20 18.97 -24.56
CA THR A 557 10.80 19.35 -24.77
C THR A 557 10.42 19.22 -26.24
N HIS A 558 11.27 19.69 -27.16
CA HIS A 558 11.05 19.54 -28.60
C HIS A 558 10.99 18.06 -29.01
N LYS A 559 11.96 17.24 -28.60
CA LYS A 559 11.95 15.80 -28.90
C LYS A 559 10.70 15.10 -28.37
N PHE A 560 10.27 15.44 -27.15
CA PHE A 560 9.07 14.87 -26.56
C PHE A 560 7.81 15.27 -27.34
N THR A 561 7.67 16.54 -27.73
CA THR A 561 6.49 16.99 -28.49
C THR A 561 6.47 16.46 -29.93
N GLU A 562 7.63 16.25 -30.56
CA GLU A 562 7.73 15.53 -31.83
C GLU A 562 7.31 14.06 -31.69
N GLN A 563 7.68 13.42 -30.57
CA GLN A 563 7.31 12.03 -30.30
C GLN A 563 5.82 11.89 -29.95
N TYR A 564 5.22 12.89 -29.30
CA TYR A 564 3.83 12.89 -28.82
C TYR A 564 3.06 14.15 -29.24
N PRO A 565 2.89 14.40 -30.55
CA PRO A 565 2.26 15.64 -31.06
C PRO A 565 0.80 15.77 -30.64
N GLU A 566 0.13 14.66 -30.31
CA GLU A 566 -1.26 14.64 -29.84
C GLU A 566 -1.48 15.26 -28.45
N ILE A 567 -0.42 15.44 -27.65
CA ILE A 567 -0.52 16.07 -26.32
C ILE A 567 -0.72 17.58 -26.43
N ILE A 568 -0.17 18.21 -27.48
CA ILE A 568 -0.26 19.64 -27.69
C ILE A 568 -1.57 19.98 -28.42
N PRO A 569 -2.44 20.84 -27.86
CA PRO A 569 -3.64 21.28 -28.56
C PRO A 569 -3.31 21.98 -29.87
N LYS A 570 -3.98 21.61 -30.96
CA LYS A 570 -3.78 22.21 -32.29
C LYS A 570 -4.28 23.67 -32.35
N ASP A 571 -5.36 23.97 -31.63
CA ASP A 571 -5.97 25.30 -31.58
C ASP A 571 -5.82 25.90 -30.18
N ILE A 572 -4.79 26.73 -30.01
CA ILE A 572 -4.55 27.46 -28.77
C ILE A 572 -5.26 28.82 -28.90
N GLY A 573 -6.38 28.98 -28.20
CA GLY A 573 -7.02 30.28 -28.03
C GLY A 573 -6.04 31.29 -27.40
N LYS A 574 -6.17 32.57 -27.73
CA LYS A 574 -5.27 33.62 -27.22
C LYS A 574 -5.73 34.25 -25.90
N ASP A 575 -6.91 33.87 -25.41
CA ASP A 575 -7.43 34.40 -24.15
C ASP A 575 -6.67 33.83 -22.93
N ARG A 576 -6.79 34.50 -21.78
CA ARG A 576 -6.08 34.14 -20.55
C ARG A 576 -6.37 32.71 -20.08
N LYS A 577 -7.61 32.24 -20.25
CA LYS A 577 -8.04 30.90 -19.85
C LYS A 577 -7.43 29.84 -20.76
N ALA A 578 -7.39 30.09 -22.07
CA ALA A 578 -6.73 29.23 -23.04
C ALA A 578 -5.22 29.14 -22.79
N MET A 579 -4.56 30.26 -22.46
CA MET A 579 -3.14 30.27 -22.08
C MET A 579 -2.87 29.49 -20.79
N GLN A 580 -3.75 29.57 -19.79
CA GLN A 580 -3.60 28.79 -18.56
C GLN A 580 -3.81 27.30 -18.76
N LYS A 581 -4.76 26.94 -19.63
CA LYS A 581 -4.95 25.55 -20.05
C LYS A 581 -3.70 25.02 -20.76
N LEU A 582 -3.11 25.82 -21.66
CA LEU A 582 -1.83 25.47 -22.30
C LEU A 582 -0.71 25.29 -21.26
N ASN A 583 -0.58 26.21 -20.30
CA ASN A 583 0.41 26.09 -19.25
C ASN A 583 0.23 24.81 -18.42
N ALA A 584 -1.00 24.44 -18.09
CA ALA A 584 -1.29 23.20 -17.38
C ALA A 584 -0.83 21.97 -18.17
N ILE A 585 -1.12 21.92 -19.48
CA ILE A 585 -0.65 20.85 -20.38
C ILE A 585 0.88 20.83 -20.45
N MET A 586 1.51 22.01 -20.55
CA MET A 586 2.97 22.12 -20.58
C MET A 586 3.62 21.57 -19.31
N MET A 587 2.96 21.65 -18.14
CA MET A 587 3.47 21.01 -16.92
C MET A 587 3.51 19.49 -17.01
N SER A 588 2.55 18.87 -17.72
CA SER A 588 2.55 17.43 -18.00
C SER A 588 3.67 17.06 -18.98
N VAL A 589 3.85 17.86 -20.04
CA VAL A 589 4.94 17.70 -21.00
C VAL A 589 6.28 17.75 -20.26
N LEU A 590 6.54 18.82 -19.51
CA LEU A 590 7.78 19.00 -18.76
C LEU A 590 8.07 17.85 -17.79
N HIS A 591 7.04 17.34 -17.09
CA HIS A 591 7.20 16.20 -16.19
C HIS A 591 7.68 14.94 -16.91
N ASN A 592 7.21 14.70 -18.13
CA ASN A 592 7.53 13.50 -18.90
C ASN A 592 8.74 13.65 -19.84
N THR A 593 9.33 14.85 -20.00
CA THR A 593 10.49 15.07 -20.89
C THR A 593 11.71 14.22 -20.54
N GLU A 594 11.88 13.84 -19.27
CA GLU A 594 12.99 13.00 -18.80
C GLU A 594 13.02 11.63 -19.50
N ILE A 595 11.89 11.13 -20.03
CA ILE A 595 11.86 9.87 -20.80
C ILE A 595 12.72 9.93 -22.08
N CYS A 596 12.90 11.13 -22.65
CA CYS A 596 13.67 11.38 -23.86
C CYS A 596 15.16 11.68 -23.56
N HIS A 597 15.53 11.80 -22.28
CA HIS A 597 16.86 12.21 -21.86
C HIS A 597 17.75 11.01 -21.57
N ASP A 598 18.78 10.83 -22.39
CA ASP A 598 19.85 9.91 -22.04
C ASP A 598 20.82 10.57 -21.05
N ASN A 599 20.66 10.21 -19.76
CA ASN A 599 21.56 10.64 -18.69
C ASN A 599 22.52 9.52 -18.24
N SER A 600 22.75 8.51 -19.07
CA SER A 600 23.64 7.37 -18.74
C SER A 600 25.09 7.79 -18.50
N GLU A 601 25.58 8.82 -19.19
CA GLU A 601 26.91 9.39 -18.93
C GLU A 601 26.98 10.06 -17.55
N ALA A 602 25.97 10.86 -17.21
CA ALA A 602 25.86 11.48 -15.89
C ALA A 602 25.74 10.42 -14.78
N PHE A 603 24.99 9.34 -15.02
CA PHE A 603 24.88 8.22 -14.10
C PHE A 603 26.22 7.49 -13.91
N ASN A 604 26.96 7.26 -15.01
CA ASN A 604 28.31 6.71 -14.93
C ASN A 604 29.27 7.62 -14.14
N LYS A 605 29.17 8.94 -14.32
CA LYS A 605 29.92 9.92 -13.53
C LYS A 605 29.55 9.84 -12.04
N TYR A 606 28.26 9.71 -11.71
CA TYR A 606 27.79 9.48 -10.34
C TYR A 606 28.42 8.22 -9.74
N LEU A 607 28.36 7.09 -10.44
CA LEU A 607 28.94 5.82 -9.97
C LEU A 607 30.46 5.91 -9.77
N ARG A 608 31.20 6.59 -10.66
CA ARG A 608 32.64 6.83 -10.49
C ARG A 608 32.93 7.73 -9.28
N GLY A 609 32.16 8.80 -9.11
CA GLY A 609 32.30 9.73 -7.99
C GLY A 609 32.06 9.07 -6.63
N ASN A 610 31.19 8.05 -6.58
CA ASN A 610 30.89 7.26 -5.38
C ASN A 610 31.73 5.98 -5.26
N GLU A 611 32.85 5.89 -5.97
CA GLU A 611 33.78 4.73 -5.97
C GLU A 611 33.13 3.37 -6.32
N ALA A 612 31.96 3.33 -6.97
CA ALA A 612 31.17 2.11 -7.18
C ALA A 612 31.97 1.01 -7.88
N PHE A 613 32.70 1.34 -8.95
CA PHE A 613 33.49 0.38 -9.73
C PHE A 613 34.66 -0.20 -8.93
N LYS A 614 35.28 0.61 -8.06
CA LYS A 614 36.37 0.18 -7.19
C LYS A 614 35.83 -0.73 -6.09
N ALA A 615 34.73 -0.36 -5.45
CA ALA A 615 34.04 -1.17 -4.45
C ALA A 615 33.59 -2.52 -5.04
N CYS A 616 33.01 -2.49 -6.24
CA CYS A 616 32.62 -3.68 -6.99
C CYS A 616 33.80 -4.63 -7.19
N LYS A 617 34.94 -4.13 -7.68
CA LYS A 617 36.17 -4.93 -7.84
C LYS A 617 36.69 -5.47 -6.51
N ASN A 618 36.72 -4.65 -5.46
CA ASN A 618 37.17 -5.06 -4.12
C ASN A 618 36.31 -6.18 -3.52
N ALA A 619 35.01 -6.17 -3.82
CA ALA A 619 34.06 -7.19 -3.40
C ALA A 619 34.07 -8.46 -4.27
N GLY A 620 34.96 -8.54 -5.28
CA GLY A 620 34.98 -9.66 -6.23
C GLY A 620 33.78 -9.68 -7.18
N LEU A 621 33.20 -8.51 -7.45
CA LEU A 621 32.04 -8.33 -8.29
C LEU A 621 32.41 -7.60 -9.59
N LYS A 622 31.51 -7.70 -10.57
CA LYS A 622 31.43 -6.84 -11.74
C LYS A 622 30.00 -6.33 -11.92
N THR A 623 29.87 -5.16 -12.52
CA THR A 623 28.56 -4.60 -12.87
C THR A 623 28.09 -5.22 -14.19
N ARG A 624 26.83 -5.64 -14.28
CA ARG A 624 26.22 -6.06 -15.54
C ARG A 624 25.98 -4.84 -16.42
N THR A 625 26.39 -4.93 -17.68
CA THR A 625 26.05 -3.92 -18.71
C THR A 625 24.62 -4.12 -19.22
N ARG A 626 24.12 -5.35 -19.15
CA ARG A 626 22.76 -5.75 -19.52
C ARG A 626 22.12 -6.50 -18.37
N ASN A 627 21.05 -5.93 -17.84
CA ASN A 627 20.30 -6.52 -16.75
C ASN A 627 19.45 -7.71 -17.23
N THR A 628 19.31 -8.73 -16.40
CA THR A 628 18.48 -9.92 -16.68
C THR A 628 17.35 -10.11 -15.67
N ILE A 629 17.23 -9.26 -14.65
CA ILE A 629 16.17 -9.33 -13.64
C ILE A 629 15.18 -8.19 -13.83
N VAL A 630 15.69 -6.96 -13.90
CA VAL A 630 14.86 -5.76 -14.03
C VAL A 630 15.49 -4.80 -15.05
N PRO A 631 14.72 -4.20 -15.98
CA PRO A 631 15.27 -3.23 -16.93
C PRO A 631 16.02 -2.10 -16.22
N HIS A 632 17.11 -1.63 -16.83
CA HIS A 632 17.94 -0.56 -16.25
C HIS A 632 17.15 0.73 -15.97
N ARG A 633 16.06 0.98 -16.72
CA ARG A 633 15.18 2.15 -16.58
C ARG A 633 13.73 1.71 -16.54
N ILE A 634 12.88 2.53 -15.91
CA ILE A 634 11.43 2.39 -16.01
C ILE A 634 11.01 2.44 -17.48
N ALA A 635 10.08 1.56 -17.86
CA ALA A 635 9.62 1.36 -19.23
C ALA A 635 10.71 0.92 -20.23
N GLY A 636 11.92 0.62 -19.76
CA GLY A 636 13.00 0.09 -20.58
C GLY A 636 12.75 -1.35 -21.01
N THR A 637 13.54 -1.81 -21.98
CA THR A 637 13.54 -3.21 -22.40
C THR A 637 14.57 -3.99 -21.59
N LEU A 638 14.20 -5.16 -21.06
CA LEU A 638 15.15 -6.02 -20.35
C LEU A 638 16.32 -6.40 -21.27
N GLY A 639 17.54 -6.45 -20.74
CA GLY A 639 18.74 -6.76 -21.52
C GLY A 639 19.25 -5.63 -22.43
N SER A 640 18.66 -4.43 -22.39
CA SER A 640 19.18 -3.27 -23.12
C SER A 640 20.43 -2.68 -22.44
N GLU A 641 21.29 -2.02 -23.23
CA GLU A 641 22.38 -1.19 -22.70
C GLU A 641 21.83 0.03 -21.93
N TRP A 642 22.65 0.63 -21.07
CA TRP A 642 22.21 1.70 -20.15
C TRP A 642 21.80 3.01 -20.82
N ASN A 643 22.32 3.27 -22.02
CA ASN A 643 22.04 4.44 -22.84
C ASN A 643 20.78 4.28 -23.70
N VAL A 644 20.19 3.09 -23.77
CA VAL A 644 18.98 2.84 -24.54
C VAL A 644 17.78 3.46 -23.81
N LEU A 645 17.09 4.36 -24.49
CA LEU A 645 15.87 4.98 -23.99
C LEU A 645 14.68 4.02 -24.11
N PRO A 646 13.63 4.20 -23.27
CA PRO A 646 12.38 3.48 -23.43
C PRO A 646 11.81 3.62 -24.85
N PRO A 647 11.19 2.56 -25.41
CA PRO A 647 10.46 2.68 -26.67
C PRO A 647 9.30 3.67 -26.53
N LYS A 648 8.84 4.23 -27.66
CA LYS A 648 7.66 5.12 -27.68
C LYS A 648 6.47 4.42 -27.03
N LEU A 649 5.94 5.02 -25.96
CA LEU A 649 4.77 4.51 -25.27
C LEU A 649 3.51 4.81 -26.09
N THR A 650 2.61 3.84 -26.17
CA THR A 650 1.35 3.98 -26.92
C THR A 650 0.19 3.35 -26.15
N GLY A 651 -1.05 3.76 -26.48
CA GLY A 651 -2.27 3.21 -25.90
C GLY A 651 -2.27 3.21 -24.37
N GLU A 652 -2.67 2.08 -23.78
CA GLU A 652 -2.81 1.90 -22.33
C GLU A 652 -1.50 2.14 -21.57
N LYS A 653 -0.37 1.61 -22.09
CA LYS A 653 0.94 1.77 -21.44
C LYS A 653 1.35 3.24 -21.32
N LYS A 654 1.01 4.07 -22.31
CA LYS A 654 1.28 5.52 -22.25
C LYS A 654 0.51 6.14 -21.09
N TYR A 655 -0.80 5.93 -21.03
CA TYR A 655 -1.65 6.47 -19.97
C TYR A 655 -1.20 5.99 -18.58
N VAL A 656 -0.98 4.68 -18.42
CA VAL A 656 -0.58 4.11 -17.13
C VAL A 656 0.74 4.69 -16.63
N LEU A 657 1.76 4.76 -17.48
CA LEU A 657 3.10 5.15 -17.05
C LEU A 657 3.34 6.66 -17.01
N MET A 658 2.68 7.45 -17.87
CA MET A 658 2.87 8.91 -17.94
C MET A 658 1.87 9.72 -17.11
N ASP A 659 0.65 9.22 -16.97
CA ASP A 659 -0.46 10.00 -16.39
C ASP A 659 -0.95 9.41 -15.06
N LEU A 660 -1.00 8.08 -14.94
CA LEU A 660 -1.54 7.41 -13.76
C LEU A 660 -0.49 7.14 -12.67
N GLN A 661 0.72 6.75 -13.05
CA GLN A 661 1.86 6.50 -12.16
C GLN A 661 2.72 7.76 -12.01
N SER A 662 3.47 7.86 -10.91
CA SER A 662 4.19 9.09 -10.54
C SER A 662 5.71 9.00 -10.75
N PHE A 663 6.16 8.36 -11.83
CA PHE A 663 7.58 8.14 -12.09
C PHE A 663 8.33 9.42 -12.47
N THR A 664 9.60 9.53 -12.04
CA THR A 664 10.47 10.64 -12.46
C THR A 664 11.18 10.37 -13.77
N TRP A 665 11.21 9.11 -14.23
CA TRP A 665 11.98 8.59 -15.37
C TRP A 665 13.50 8.55 -15.16
N GLN A 666 13.95 8.92 -13.96
CA GLN A 666 15.36 9.00 -13.60
C GLN A 666 15.82 7.81 -12.76
N GLU A 667 14.89 6.97 -12.32
CA GLU A 667 15.16 5.76 -11.55
C GLU A 667 16.02 4.78 -12.37
N ARG A 668 17.08 4.23 -11.75
CA ARG A 668 18.00 3.30 -12.40
C ARG A 668 18.14 2.03 -11.59
N TYR A 669 18.04 0.88 -12.27
CA TYR A 669 18.38 -0.41 -11.67
C TYR A 669 19.75 -0.87 -12.13
N VAL A 670 20.57 -1.34 -11.20
CA VAL A 670 21.89 -1.89 -11.47
C VAL A 670 22.00 -3.27 -10.87
N GLU A 671 22.54 -4.20 -11.65
CA GLU A 671 22.83 -5.57 -11.22
C GLU A 671 24.33 -5.78 -11.10
N TRP A 672 24.78 -6.34 -9.97
CA TRP A 672 26.17 -6.74 -9.76
C TRP A 672 26.25 -8.25 -9.58
N VAL A 673 27.22 -8.87 -10.24
CA VAL A 673 27.45 -10.33 -10.23
C VAL A 673 28.90 -10.64 -9.87
N LYS A 674 29.20 -11.89 -9.55
CA LYS A 674 30.60 -12.33 -9.38
C LYS A 674 31.42 -12.05 -10.65
N ALA A 675 32.63 -11.53 -10.45
CA ALA A 675 33.55 -11.15 -11.53
C ALA A 675 33.94 -12.33 -12.42
#